data_AF-D5WQH5-F1
#
_entry.id   AF-D5WQH5-F1
#
_cell.length_a   1.000
_cell.length_b   1.000
_cell.length_c   1.000
_cell.angle_alpha   90.00
_cell.angle_beta   90.00
_cell.angle_gamma   90.00
#
_symmetry.space_group_name_H-M   'P 1'
#
loop_
_entity.id
_entity.type
_entity.pdbx_description
1 polymer ?
#
loop_
_entity_poly.entity_id
_entity_poly.type
_entity_poly.pdbx_seq_one_letter_code
_entity_poly.pdbx_strand_id
1 'polypeptide(L)'
;MQEIRPFSKLLVANRGEIAIRVLRAATELGIHTVAIYSKEDSLALHRYKADEAYLIGEGKGPVEAYLDIEGIIALAKRLEVDAIHPGYGFLAENARFAARCEEEGIAFIGPRPQHLEAFGDKVTARQMAVEAGLPVIPGTPEPVRQLQDALRFAREHGFPLIVKAAAGGGGRGMRVVRHKEDLEEALRMARSEAEKSFGDGTVYLEKFLEHPKHIEVQILGDRHGNLVHLFERDCSIQRRHQKVVEIAPALTLTEPQRQAICDAALRLMRRAGYVGAGTVEFLVAPDGSFYFIEVNPRIQVEHTITELITGVDLVQAQILIAQGYRLDDPAIGIRSQESIHRRGYAIQCRVTTEDPDNHFVPDTGKILAYRSAAGFGIRLDSGNGYAGAVIQPYYDSLLVKISAWALTFESAAHKMLRSLREFRIRGVKTNIPFLENVVQHPDFLAGRCDTSFIDGHPELFRTAKKRDRGTKLLQFIGRTTVNGHPGIKKPEKKPRFRQVLVPDFPDVAPSEAKGILDREGPEALARWVMEQKPLLVTDTTFRDAHQSLLATRVRTQDLLRVAEATAKGLPQLFSWEMWGGATFDVAMRFLKECPWERLARMREAAPNVLFQMLFRGANAVGYTNYPDNVITAFVREAARSGIDVFRIFDSLNWLPGMELAIDAVRREGKVAEAALCYTGDILDPKRDKYTLKYYVNLAKDLERAGANILGIKDMAGLLKPYAAEVLIRALKEEIGIPIHLHTHDTSGNGVAMLLKAAEAGVDIVDTAINSVSGLTSQPSMGAVVAALRFQERDTGIDLGAVDRLSHYWEVVRCYYEPFESGLRAPSTDVYYHEMPGGQFTNLRQQAEAVGLGTRWDEVVRAYRAVNDMFGDIVKVTPSSKVVGDLALFMVQNGWSPEDVITRGETVDFPQSVVEFFRGYIGQPPGGFPPELQKVVLKGKEPITCRPGELLEPFDFAAARRHLEEKFGRAFSDRDLLSYALYPQVFEEFVRHREEFGDVSVLDTPTFFYGLRLGEEITVDIEPGKTLMVQLTSVGELRPDGTRVVYFELNGTPREVTVRDESAQVLVQERRKANPVVPGEIGATMPGKVSKIMVEPGDEVRRGELLMVTEAMKMETALQAPFDGLVREVLVKELDSVEAGDLLLVMEKVAGQ
;
A
#
# COMPACT_ATOMS: atom_id res chain seq x y z
N MET A 1 -44.15 -12.79 -52.20
CA MET A 1 -43.50 -13.35 -51.00
C MET A 1 -42.00 -13.32 -51.26
N GLN A 2 -41.22 -12.61 -50.46
CA GLN A 2 -39.76 -12.83 -50.48
C GLN A 2 -39.49 -14.21 -49.91
N GLU A 3 -38.66 -14.98 -50.60
CA GLU A 3 -38.28 -16.34 -50.24
C GLU A 3 -37.30 -16.29 -49.04
N ILE A 4 -37.51 -17.14 -48.04
CA ILE A 4 -36.58 -17.28 -46.91
C ILE A 4 -35.27 -17.84 -47.45
N ARG A 5 -34.15 -17.16 -47.22
CA ARG A 5 -32.80 -17.61 -47.57
C ARG A 5 -32.04 -17.96 -46.29
N PRO A 6 -32.02 -19.23 -45.87
CA PRO A 6 -31.19 -19.67 -44.75
C PRO A 6 -29.71 -19.38 -45.02
N PHE A 7 -28.98 -18.97 -43.99
CA PHE A 7 -27.53 -18.79 -44.08
C PHE A 7 -26.83 -20.02 -43.52
N SER A 8 -25.87 -20.54 -44.27
CA SER A 8 -24.98 -21.62 -43.84
C SER A 8 -23.71 -21.09 -43.18
N LYS A 9 -23.22 -19.92 -43.64
CA LYS A 9 -21.98 -19.30 -43.16
C LYS A 9 -22.10 -17.78 -42.99
N LEU A 10 -21.69 -17.27 -41.83
CA LEU A 10 -21.74 -15.86 -41.45
C LEU A 10 -20.36 -15.34 -41.04
N LEU A 11 -19.93 -14.22 -41.64
CA LEU A 11 -18.71 -13.51 -41.25
C LEU A 11 -19.05 -12.30 -40.37
N VAL A 12 -18.28 -12.09 -39.31
CA VAL A 12 -18.41 -10.89 -38.47
C VAL A 12 -17.32 -9.90 -38.83
N ALA A 13 -17.70 -8.77 -39.44
CA ALA A 13 -16.77 -7.72 -39.85
C ALA A 13 -16.48 -6.77 -38.67
N ASN A 14 -16.02 -7.34 -37.55
CA ASN A 14 -15.75 -6.61 -36.31
C ASN A 14 -14.77 -7.40 -35.41
N ARG A 15 -14.53 -6.90 -34.20
CA ARG A 15 -13.62 -7.47 -33.19
C ARG A 15 -14.23 -7.46 -31.79
N GLY A 16 -13.52 -8.06 -30.84
CA GLY A 16 -13.81 -7.90 -29.41
C GLY A 16 -15.16 -8.47 -28.99
N GLU A 17 -15.84 -7.80 -28.06
CA GLU A 17 -17.07 -8.32 -27.43
C GLU A 17 -18.20 -8.53 -28.42
N ILE A 18 -18.42 -7.58 -29.34
CA ILE A 18 -19.55 -7.64 -30.28
C ILE A 18 -19.37 -8.75 -31.30
N ALA A 19 -18.12 -9.01 -31.71
CA ALA A 19 -17.82 -10.17 -32.53
C ALA A 19 -18.25 -11.44 -31.80
N ILE A 20 -17.82 -11.63 -30.55
CA ILE A 20 -18.20 -12.79 -29.73
C ILE A 20 -19.73 -12.90 -29.57
N ARG A 21 -20.42 -11.77 -29.33
CA ARG A 21 -21.88 -11.72 -29.19
C ARG A 21 -22.61 -12.20 -30.44
N VAL A 22 -22.14 -11.79 -31.62
CA VAL A 22 -22.72 -12.21 -32.91
C VAL A 22 -22.38 -13.67 -33.21
N LEU A 23 -21.15 -14.10 -32.96
CA LEU A 23 -20.73 -15.49 -33.13
C LEU A 23 -21.62 -16.43 -32.28
N ARG A 24 -21.89 -16.07 -31.02
CA ARG A 24 -22.83 -16.81 -30.15
C ARG A 24 -24.22 -16.95 -30.77
N ALA A 25 -24.81 -15.85 -31.24
CA ALA A 25 -26.13 -15.87 -31.87
C ALA A 25 -26.16 -16.74 -33.13
N ALA A 26 -25.13 -16.63 -33.98
CA ALA A 26 -25.00 -17.43 -35.19
C ALA A 26 -24.86 -18.93 -34.86
N THR A 27 -24.03 -19.30 -33.89
CA THR A 27 -23.87 -20.69 -33.44
C THR A 27 -25.17 -21.26 -32.86
N GLU A 28 -25.91 -20.48 -32.06
CA GLU A 28 -27.21 -20.90 -31.52
C GLU A 28 -28.25 -21.16 -32.62
N LEU A 29 -28.16 -20.42 -33.73
CA LEU A 29 -28.96 -20.64 -34.94
C LEU A 29 -28.40 -21.73 -35.88
N GLY A 30 -27.29 -22.39 -35.51
CA GLY A 30 -26.66 -23.45 -36.30
C GLY A 30 -25.89 -22.97 -37.54
N ILE A 31 -25.46 -21.71 -37.56
CA ILE A 31 -24.74 -21.08 -38.68
C ILE A 31 -23.23 -21.17 -38.42
N HIS A 32 -22.46 -21.60 -39.42
CA HIS A 32 -20.99 -21.66 -39.35
C HIS A 32 -20.39 -20.25 -39.34
N THR A 33 -19.39 -20.01 -38.50
CA THR A 33 -18.96 -18.66 -38.15
C THR A 33 -17.54 -18.33 -38.58
N VAL A 34 -17.34 -17.10 -39.09
CA VAL A 34 -16.04 -16.59 -39.54
C VAL A 34 -15.69 -15.28 -38.83
N ALA A 35 -14.51 -15.24 -38.22
CA ALA A 35 -13.92 -14.02 -37.66
C ALA A 35 -12.80 -13.45 -38.55
N ILE A 36 -12.61 -12.14 -38.48
CA ILE A 36 -11.46 -11.45 -39.05
C ILE A 36 -10.61 -10.83 -37.94
N TYR A 37 -9.30 -10.76 -38.14
CA TYR A 37 -8.38 -10.14 -37.18
C TYR A 37 -7.20 -9.45 -37.88
N SER A 38 -6.69 -8.38 -37.31
CA SER A 38 -5.42 -7.75 -37.73
C SER A 38 -4.22 -8.42 -37.03
N LYS A 39 -2.99 -8.09 -37.45
CA LYS A 39 -1.78 -8.66 -36.85
C LYS A 39 -1.70 -8.42 -35.34
N GLU A 40 -2.06 -7.21 -34.91
CA GLU A 40 -2.08 -6.76 -33.51
C GLU A 40 -3.13 -7.53 -32.69
N ASP A 41 -4.28 -7.88 -33.28
CA ASP A 41 -5.34 -8.69 -32.65
C ASP A 41 -5.12 -10.21 -32.77
N SER A 42 -3.91 -10.67 -33.11
CA SER A 42 -3.61 -12.11 -33.22
C SER A 42 -3.90 -12.91 -31.94
N LEU A 43 -3.90 -12.25 -30.77
CA LEU A 43 -4.22 -12.86 -29.47
C LEU A 43 -5.59 -12.44 -28.93
N ALA A 44 -6.43 -11.74 -29.72
CA ALA A 44 -7.75 -11.30 -29.29
C ALA A 44 -8.70 -12.48 -29.09
N LEU A 45 -9.60 -12.37 -28.11
CA LEU A 45 -10.45 -13.50 -27.71
C LEU A 45 -11.44 -13.91 -28.80
N HIS A 46 -11.97 -12.97 -29.58
CA HIS A 46 -13.00 -13.23 -30.61
C HIS A 46 -12.50 -14.16 -31.71
N ARG A 47 -11.19 -14.10 -32.02
CA ARG A 47 -10.55 -14.98 -33.00
C ARG A 47 -10.76 -16.46 -32.69
N TYR A 48 -10.71 -16.82 -31.40
CA TYR A 48 -10.85 -18.21 -30.95
C TYR A 48 -12.30 -18.63 -30.66
N LYS A 49 -13.28 -17.76 -30.95
CA LYS A 49 -14.71 -18.02 -30.74
C LYS A 49 -15.47 -18.28 -32.04
N ALA A 50 -14.84 -18.07 -33.19
CA ALA A 50 -15.39 -18.46 -34.48
C ALA A 50 -14.90 -19.85 -34.89
N ASP A 51 -15.63 -20.50 -35.79
CA ASP A 51 -15.24 -21.80 -36.37
C ASP A 51 -14.00 -21.65 -37.27
N GLU A 52 -13.87 -20.51 -37.94
CA GLU A 52 -12.70 -20.13 -38.73
C GLU A 52 -12.32 -18.66 -38.49
N ALA A 53 -11.03 -18.33 -38.59
CA ALA A 53 -10.57 -16.94 -38.43
C ALA A 53 -9.41 -16.59 -39.37
N TYR A 54 -9.45 -15.38 -39.96
CA TYR A 54 -8.53 -14.97 -41.02
C TYR A 54 -7.87 -13.62 -40.75
N LEU A 55 -6.56 -13.54 -41.05
CA LEU A 55 -5.81 -12.29 -41.02
C LEU A 55 -6.29 -11.35 -42.15
N ILE A 56 -6.50 -10.09 -41.82
CA ILE A 56 -6.86 -9.01 -42.76
C ILE A 56 -5.84 -7.87 -42.72
N GLY A 57 -5.80 -7.07 -43.79
CA GLY A 57 -5.02 -5.83 -43.84
C GLY A 57 -3.52 -6.03 -43.66
N GLU A 58 -2.94 -7.07 -44.25
CA GLU A 58 -1.50 -7.32 -44.18
C GLU A 58 -0.72 -6.09 -44.70
N GLY A 59 0.14 -5.51 -43.85
CA GLY A 59 0.86 -4.26 -44.15
C GLY A 59 0.10 -2.96 -43.87
N LYS A 60 -1.17 -3.01 -43.47
CA LYS A 60 -1.98 -1.84 -43.06
C LYS A 60 -1.89 -1.58 -41.56
N GLY A 61 -2.33 -0.41 -41.12
CA GLY A 61 -2.48 -0.12 -39.69
C GLY A 61 -3.57 -0.98 -39.01
N PRO A 62 -3.55 -1.15 -37.67
CA PRO A 62 -4.45 -2.05 -36.95
C PRO A 62 -5.94 -1.73 -37.15
N VAL A 63 -6.32 -0.45 -37.10
CA VAL A 63 -7.71 0.01 -37.35
C VAL A 63 -8.04 -0.01 -38.83
N GLU A 64 -7.09 0.39 -39.69
CA GLU A 64 -7.25 0.43 -41.14
C GLU A 64 -7.57 -0.95 -41.71
N ALA A 65 -6.99 -2.01 -41.14
CA ALA A 65 -7.28 -3.40 -41.52
C ALA A 65 -8.78 -3.74 -41.40
N TYR A 66 -9.46 -3.29 -40.34
CA TYR A 66 -10.90 -3.50 -40.13
C TYR A 66 -11.80 -2.56 -40.96
N LEU A 67 -11.22 -1.54 -41.59
CA LEU A 67 -11.91 -0.62 -42.50
C LEU A 67 -11.70 -0.99 -43.97
N ASP A 68 -10.99 -2.09 -44.25
CA ASP A 68 -10.67 -2.55 -45.61
C ASP A 68 -11.85 -3.26 -46.28
N ILE A 69 -12.79 -2.48 -46.81
CA ILE A 69 -14.00 -2.96 -47.49
C ILE A 69 -13.68 -4.03 -48.54
N GLU A 70 -12.80 -3.73 -49.51
CA GLU A 70 -12.53 -4.65 -50.62
C GLU A 70 -11.78 -5.91 -50.15
N GLY A 71 -10.88 -5.78 -49.19
CA GLY A 71 -10.20 -6.93 -48.59
C GLY A 71 -11.17 -7.88 -47.87
N ILE A 72 -12.11 -7.33 -47.09
CA ILE A 72 -13.12 -8.11 -46.38
C ILE A 72 -14.08 -8.80 -47.36
N ILE A 73 -14.53 -8.09 -48.40
CA ILE A 73 -15.41 -8.66 -49.43
C ILE A 73 -14.71 -9.77 -50.22
N ALA A 74 -13.45 -9.55 -50.65
CA ALA A 74 -12.68 -10.57 -51.36
C ALA A 74 -12.49 -11.84 -50.51
N LEU A 75 -12.24 -11.67 -49.21
CA LEU A 75 -12.17 -12.77 -48.26
C LEU A 75 -13.51 -13.50 -48.14
N ALA A 76 -14.61 -12.77 -47.94
CA ALA A 76 -15.94 -13.34 -47.79
C ALA A 76 -16.35 -14.16 -49.03
N LYS A 77 -16.03 -13.68 -50.24
CA LYS A 77 -16.25 -14.42 -51.50
C LYS A 77 -15.42 -15.69 -51.57
N ARG A 78 -14.13 -15.62 -51.24
CA ARG A 78 -13.23 -16.79 -51.26
C ARG A 78 -13.70 -17.89 -50.30
N LEU A 79 -14.35 -17.51 -49.21
CA LEU A 79 -14.85 -18.42 -48.18
C LEU A 79 -16.31 -18.83 -48.37
N GLU A 80 -16.96 -18.35 -49.44
CA GLU A 80 -18.37 -18.60 -49.74
C GLU A 80 -19.29 -18.23 -48.55
N VAL A 81 -19.09 -17.04 -47.99
CA VAL A 81 -19.90 -16.50 -46.89
C VAL A 81 -21.25 -16.03 -47.42
N ASP A 82 -22.35 -16.44 -46.77
CA ASP A 82 -23.70 -16.03 -47.15
C ASP A 82 -24.04 -14.61 -46.68
N ALA A 83 -23.56 -14.24 -45.49
CA ALA A 83 -23.91 -12.99 -44.84
C ALA A 83 -22.76 -12.39 -44.02
N ILE A 84 -22.70 -11.06 -43.98
CA ILE A 84 -21.79 -10.31 -43.12
C ILE A 84 -22.58 -9.56 -42.06
N HIS A 85 -22.24 -9.78 -40.81
CA HIS A 85 -22.72 -8.96 -39.69
C HIS A 85 -21.65 -7.92 -39.34
N PRO A 86 -21.93 -6.62 -39.42
CA PRO A 86 -20.92 -5.60 -39.19
C PRO A 86 -20.73 -5.24 -37.72
N GLY A 87 -21.64 -5.66 -36.83
CA GLY A 87 -21.59 -5.31 -35.40
C GLY A 87 -21.90 -3.83 -35.19
N TYR A 88 -21.07 -3.13 -34.44
CA TYR A 88 -21.14 -1.67 -34.26
C TYR A 88 -19.77 -1.02 -34.42
N GLY A 89 -19.74 0.28 -34.74
CA GLY A 89 -18.49 0.94 -35.13
C GLY A 89 -17.91 0.37 -36.43
N PHE A 90 -16.66 0.69 -36.74
CA PHE A 90 -16.00 0.30 -37.99
C PHE A 90 -16.88 0.56 -39.23
N LEU A 91 -17.29 -0.49 -39.94
CA LEU A 91 -18.06 -0.41 -41.18
C LEU A 91 -19.59 -0.54 -40.99
N ALA A 92 -20.07 -0.59 -39.74
CA ALA A 92 -21.49 -0.85 -39.46
C ALA A 92 -22.46 0.23 -39.94
N GLU A 93 -22.00 1.47 -40.09
CA GLU A 93 -22.80 2.58 -40.63
C GLU A 93 -22.34 2.97 -42.05
N ASN A 94 -21.47 2.18 -42.69
CA ASN A 94 -20.89 2.52 -43.96
C ASN A 94 -21.79 2.06 -45.13
N ALA A 95 -22.50 3.00 -45.75
CA ALA A 95 -23.41 2.71 -46.87
C ALA A 95 -22.71 2.02 -48.05
N ARG A 96 -21.46 2.40 -48.36
CA ARG A 96 -20.65 1.77 -49.41
C ARG A 96 -20.35 0.31 -49.09
N PHE A 97 -20.03 -0.03 -47.85
CA PHE A 97 -19.78 -1.42 -47.45
C PHE A 97 -21.02 -2.30 -47.63
N ALA A 98 -22.19 -1.81 -47.20
CA ALA A 98 -23.46 -2.51 -47.39
C ALA A 98 -23.80 -2.69 -48.89
N ALA A 99 -23.61 -1.65 -49.70
CA ALA A 99 -23.83 -1.72 -51.15
C ALA A 99 -22.89 -2.74 -51.82
N ARG A 100 -21.60 -2.74 -51.45
CA ARG A 100 -20.61 -3.72 -51.94
C ARG A 100 -20.96 -5.15 -51.53
N CYS A 101 -21.54 -5.37 -50.35
CA CYS A 101 -22.05 -6.70 -49.97
C CYS A 101 -23.18 -7.13 -50.93
N GLU A 102 -24.16 -6.25 -51.18
CA GLU A 102 -25.30 -6.53 -52.07
C GLU A 102 -24.86 -6.81 -53.53
N GLU A 103 -23.92 -6.00 -54.05
CA GLU A 103 -23.35 -6.16 -55.40
C GLU A 103 -22.66 -7.53 -55.61
N GLU A 104 -22.10 -8.11 -54.54
CA GLU A 104 -21.38 -9.39 -54.57
C GLU A 104 -22.24 -10.57 -54.09
N GLY A 105 -23.55 -10.36 -53.88
CA GLY A 105 -24.49 -11.42 -53.48
C GLY A 105 -24.40 -11.87 -52.02
N ILE A 106 -23.69 -11.11 -51.18
CA ILE A 106 -23.51 -11.36 -49.75
C ILE A 106 -24.54 -10.53 -48.97
N ALA A 107 -25.31 -11.17 -48.08
CA ALA A 107 -26.31 -10.46 -47.30
C ALA A 107 -25.66 -9.56 -46.24
N PHE A 108 -25.91 -8.25 -46.29
CA PHE A 108 -25.55 -7.34 -45.21
C PHE A 108 -26.59 -7.44 -44.08
N ILE A 109 -26.17 -7.84 -42.87
CA ILE A 109 -27.06 -7.95 -41.71
C ILE A 109 -27.18 -6.58 -41.03
N GLY A 110 -28.07 -5.77 -41.59
CA GLY A 110 -28.35 -4.41 -41.15
C GLY A 110 -29.45 -3.78 -42.03
N PRO A 111 -29.66 -2.46 -41.91
CA PRO A 111 -30.58 -1.76 -42.78
C PRO A 111 -30.01 -1.64 -44.21
N ARG A 112 -30.86 -1.25 -45.16
CA ARG A 112 -30.48 -1.11 -46.58
C ARG A 112 -29.45 0.02 -46.76
N PRO A 113 -28.62 -0.01 -47.81
CA PRO A 113 -27.66 1.05 -48.11
C PRO A 113 -28.30 2.46 -48.15
N GLN A 114 -29.53 2.58 -48.67
CA GLN A 114 -30.24 3.87 -48.71
C GLN A 114 -30.58 4.40 -47.32
N HIS A 115 -30.85 3.51 -46.35
CA HIS A 115 -31.11 3.92 -44.97
C HIS A 115 -29.81 4.37 -44.29
N LEU A 116 -28.70 3.67 -44.55
CA LEU A 116 -27.38 4.04 -44.03
C LEU A 116 -26.94 5.41 -44.54
N GLU A 117 -27.17 5.69 -45.82
CA GLU A 117 -26.89 7.00 -46.41
C GLU A 117 -27.80 8.10 -45.81
N ALA A 118 -29.11 7.84 -45.75
CA ALA A 118 -30.08 8.80 -45.22
C ALA A 118 -29.88 9.15 -43.74
N PHE A 119 -29.52 8.16 -42.90
CA PHE A 119 -29.28 8.38 -41.47
C PHE A 119 -27.82 8.71 -41.13
N GLY A 120 -26.88 8.41 -42.02
CA GLY A 120 -25.47 8.82 -41.90
C GLY A 120 -25.24 10.31 -42.12
N ASP A 121 -26.12 10.97 -42.88
CA ASP A 121 -26.18 12.43 -43.00
C ASP A 121 -27.16 13.04 -41.99
N LYS A 122 -26.62 13.77 -41.02
CA LYS A 122 -27.39 14.42 -39.94
C LYS A 122 -28.40 15.45 -40.44
N VAL A 123 -28.14 16.11 -41.57
CA VAL A 123 -29.06 17.09 -42.16
C VAL A 123 -30.27 16.36 -42.76
N THR A 124 -30.01 15.31 -43.54
CA THR A 124 -31.05 14.46 -44.14
C THR A 124 -31.89 13.76 -43.08
N ALA A 125 -31.27 13.17 -42.06
CA ALA A 125 -31.96 12.52 -40.95
C ALA A 125 -32.88 13.50 -40.19
N ARG A 126 -32.40 14.73 -39.96
CA ARG A 126 -33.17 15.79 -39.30
C ARG A 126 -34.36 16.25 -40.14
N GLN A 127 -34.18 16.42 -41.45
CA GLN A 127 -35.28 16.76 -42.36
C GLN A 127 -36.37 15.67 -42.35
N MET A 128 -35.97 14.39 -42.37
CA MET A 128 -36.91 13.27 -42.23
C MET A 128 -37.65 13.27 -40.89
N ALA A 129 -36.98 13.63 -39.80
CA ALA A 129 -37.60 13.76 -38.49
C ALA A 129 -38.68 14.87 -38.47
N VAL A 130 -38.39 16.03 -39.06
CA VAL A 130 -39.36 17.15 -39.19
C VAL A 130 -40.56 16.72 -40.04
N GLU A 131 -40.34 16.07 -41.18
CA GLU A 131 -41.40 15.57 -42.06
C GLU A 131 -42.27 14.48 -41.39
N ALA A 132 -41.67 13.67 -40.52
CA ALA A 132 -42.38 12.68 -39.70
C ALA A 132 -43.06 13.29 -38.45
N GLY A 133 -42.98 14.61 -38.27
CA GLY A 133 -43.62 15.35 -37.17
C GLY A 133 -42.92 15.18 -35.82
N LEU A 134 -41.61 14.91 -35.80
CA LEU A 134 -40.82 14.84 -34.58
C LEU A 134 -40.30 16.23 -34.20
N PRO A 135 -40.31 16.61 -32.91
CA PRO A 135 -39.63 17.81 -32.45
C PRO A 135 -38.11 17.67 -32.67
N VAL A 136 -37.48 18.67 -33.27
CA VAL A 136 -36.02 18.76 -33.45
C VAL A 136 -35.48 19.98 -32.71
N ILE A 137 -34.23 19.92 -32.26
CA ILE A 137 -33.58 21.05 -31.57
C ILE A 137 -33.43 22.21 -32.56
N PRO A 138 -33.80 23.46 -32.24
CA PRO A 138 -33.55 24.59 -33.13
C PRO A 138 -32.08 24.64 -33.59
N GLY A 139 -31.85 24.68 -34.90
CA GLY A 139 -30.54 24.56 -35.51
C GLY A 139 -30.49 25.26 -36.86
N THR A 140 -29.29 25.59 -37.34
CA THR A 140 -29.11 26.25 -38.63
C THR A 140 -29.59 25.32 -39.76
N PRO A 141 -30.47 25.79 -40.66
CA PRO A 141 -31.02 24.96 -41.74
C PRO A 141 -29.96 24.58 -42.78
N GLU A 142 -28.97 25.44 -42.98
CA GLU A 142 -27.83 25.22 -43.88
C GLU A 142 -26.53 25.17 -43.05
N PRO A 143 -25.48 24.46 -43.52
CA PRO A 143 -24.17 24.49 -42.89
C PRO A 143 -23.63 25.91 -42.74
N VAL A 144 -23.00 26.18 -41.60
CA VAL A 144 -22.43 27.49 -41.30
C VAL A 144 -21.14 27.66 -42.07
N ARG A 145 -21.15 28.53 -43.10
CA ARG A 145 -19.97 28.81 -43.95
C ARG A 145 -19.17 30.01 -43.44
N GLN A 146 -19.85 31.04 -42.93
CA GLN A 146 -19.20 32.25 -42.43
C GLN A 146 -19.62 32.56 -40.97
N LEU A 147 -18.76 33.27 -40.24
CA LEU A 147 -19.05 33.69 -38.85
C LEU A 147 -20.36 34.52 -38.75
N GLN A 148 -20.71 35.28 -39.79
CA GLN A 148 -21.94 36.07 -39.81
C GLN A 148 -23.21 35.22 -39.78
N ASP A 149 -23.18 34.02 -40.36
CA ASP A 149 -24.31 33.08 -40.32
C ASP A 149 -24.51 32.57 -38.90
N ALA A 150 -23.42 32.26 -38.21
CA ALA A 150 -23.41 31.86 -36.81
C ALA A 150 -23.91 32.97 -35.87
N LEU A 151 -23.47 34.21 -36.08
CA LEU A 151 -23.90 35.38 -35.30
C LEU A 151 -25.37 35.75 -35.54
N ARG A 152 -25.94 35.40 -36.70
CA ARG A 152 -27.36 35.59 -36.99
C ARG A 152 -28.19 34.58 -36.19
N PHE A 153 -27.80 33.30 -36.26
CA PHE A 153 -28.43 32.24 -35.48
C PHE A 153 -28.35 32.50 -33.97
N ALA A 154 -27.20 32.96 -33.47
CA ALA A 154 -27.03 33.32 -32.06
C ALA A 154 -27.91 34.50 -31.61
N ARG A 155 -28.19 35.47 -32.49
CA ARG A 155 -29.11 36.59 -32.19
C ARG A 155 -30.56 36.14 -32.12
N GLU A 156 -30.95 35.16 -32.92
CA GLU A 156 -32.32 34.66 -33.00
C GLU A 156 -32.65 33.67 -31.87
N HIS A 157 -31.72 32.77 -31.55
CA HIS A 157 -31.97 31.66 -30.61
C HIS A 157 -31.28 31.80 -29.24
N GLY A 158 -30.35 32.75 -29.10
CA GLY A 158 -29.59 33.01 -27.87
C GLY A 158 -28.51 31.96 -27.57
N PHE A 159 -27.65 32.26 -26.61
CA PHE A 159 -26.68 31.32 -26.03
C PHE A 159 -27.29 30.56 -24.83
N PRO A 160 -26.78 29.37 -24.46
CA PRO A 160 -25.65 28.65 -25.06
C PRO A 160 -26.00 27.94 -26.39
N LEU A 161 -24.99 27.82 -27.24
CA LEU A 161 -25.05 27.12 -28.53
C LEU A 161 -24.08 25.94 -28.54
N ILE A 162 -24.27 24.99 -29.46
CA ILE A 162 -23.30 23.92 -29.73
C ILE A 162 -22.97 23.90 -31.22
N VAL A 163 -21.67 23.94 -31.52
CA VAL A 163 -21.12 23.68 -32.86
C VAL A 163 -21.01 22.17 -33.01
N LYS A 164 -21.50 21.62 -34.11
CA LYS A 164 -21.42 20.19 -34.44
C LYS A 164 -20.91 19.98 -35.86
N ALA A 165 -20.07 18.98 -36.06
CA ALA A 165 -19.67 18.50 -37.38
C ALA A 165 -20.81 17.70 -38.04
N ALA A 166 -21.02 17.88 -39.35
CA ALA A 166 -22.06 17.19 -40.10
C ALA A 166 -21.80 15.67 -40.19
N ALA A 167 -20.56 15.29 -40.49
CA ALA A 167 -20.09 13.90 -40.53
C ALA A 167 -19.59 13.36 -39.17
N GLY A 168 -19.84 14.08 -38.07
CA GLY A 168 -19.27 13.79 -36.75
C GLY A 168 -20.01 12.70 -35.96
N GLY A 169 -19.27 11.69 -35.49
CA GLY A 169 -19.74 10.63 -34.60
C GLY A 169 -18.92 10.48 -33.32
N GLY A 170 -19.50 9.90 -32.26
CA GLY A 170 -18.78 9.54 -31.02
C GLY A 170 -18.32 10.71 -30.14
N GLY A 171 -18.97 11.88 -30.25
CA GLY A 171 -18.69 13.07 -29.44
C GLY A 171 -17.50 13.92 -29.89
N ARG A 172 -16.84 13.57 -31.00
CA ARG A 172 -15.74 14.35 -31.61
C ARG A 172 -16.27 15.41 -32.58
N GLY A 173 -15.57 16.53 -32.69
CA GLY A 173 -16.00 17.65 -33.56
C GLY A 173 -17.22 18.43 -33.05
N MET A 174 -17.47 18.43 -31.73
CA MET A 174 -18.50 19.26 -31.11
C MET A 174 -17.91 20.24 -30.08
N ARG A 175 -18.44 21.46 -29.99
CA ARG A 175 -18.01 22.47 -29.00
C ARG A 175 -19.19 23.29 -28.50
N VAL A 176 -19.32 23.40 -27.18
CA VAL A 176 -20.31 24.28 -26.54
C VAL A 176 -19.76 25.71 -26.52
N VAL A 177 -20.59 26.66 -26.91
CA VAL A 177 -20.29 28.08 -26.96
C VAL A 177 -21.26 28.80 -26.03
N ARG A 178 -20.75 29.40 -24.96
CA ARG A 178 -21.56 30.09 -23.94
C ARG A 178 -21.59 31.60 -24.14
N HIS A 179 -20.52 32.17 -24.69
CA HIS A 179 -20.38 33.59 -24.92
C HIS A 179 -20.08 33.90 -26.39
N LYS A 180 -20.38 35.12 -26.81
CA LYS A 180 -20.25 35.55 -28.21
C LYS A 180 -18.79 35.52 -28.67
N GLU A 181 -17.88 35.84 -27.74
CA GLU A 181 -16.44 35.98 -27.95
C GLU A 181 -15.80 34.62 -28.30
N ASP A 182 -16.36 33.52 -27.81
CA ASP A 182 -15.83 32.16 -28.00
C ASP A 182 -16.26 31.53 -29.34
N LEU A 183 -17.25 32.11 -30.03
CA LEU A 183 -17.92 31.50 -31.19
C LEU A 183 -16.98 31.33 -32.39
N GLU A 184 -16.13 32.32 -32.66
CA GLU A 184 -15.20 32.27 -33.80
C GLU A 184 -14.13 31.18 -33.61
N GLU A 185 -13.55 31.11 -32.42
CA GLU A 185 -12.57 30.09 -32.09
C GLU A 185 -13.17 28.68 -32.09
N ALA A 186 -14.36 28.51 -31.50
CA ALA A 186 -15.05 27.23 -31.46
C ALA A 186 -15.38 26.69 -32.87
N LEU A 187 -15.83 27.56 -33.79
CA LEU A 187 -16.06 27.20 -35.19
C LEU A 187 -14.78 26.77 -35.89
N ARG A 188 -13.69 27.52 -35.72
CA ARG A 188 -12.38 27.20 -36.31
C ARG A 188 -11.86 25.85 -35.82
N MET A 189 -11.93 25.62 -34.51
CA MET A 189 -11.48 24.36 -33.90
C MET A 189 -12.33 23.18 -34.35
N ALA A 190 -13.67 23.30 -34.33
CA ALA A 190 -14.57 22.24 -34.73
C ALA A 190 -14.38 21.85 -36.21
N ARG A 191 -14.22 22.84 -37.11
CA ARG A 191 -13.90 22.58 -38.52
C ARG A 191 -12.57 21.86 -38.70
N SER A 192 -11.53 22.32 -38.00
CA SER A 192 -10.20 21.70 -38.09
C SER A 192 -10.20 20.26 -37.58
N GLU A 193 -10.92 20.00 -36.49
CA GLU A 193 -11.07 18.65 -35.94
C GLU A 193 -11.88 17.75 -36.86
N ALA A 194 -12.96 18.27 -37.46
CA ALA A 194 -13.81 17.54 -38.38
C ALA A 194 -13.08 17.15 -39.68
N GLU A 195 -12.34 18.09 -40.28
CA GLU A 195 -11.51 17.84 -41.47
C GLU A 195 -10.47 16.75 -41.19
N LYS A 196 -9.75 16.85 -40.07
CA LYS A 196 -8.72 15.87 -39.69
C LYS A 196 -9.28 14.48 -39.37
N SER A 197 -10.47 14.41 -38.78
CA SER A 197 -11.02 13.16 -38.24
C SER A 197 -11.95 12.45 -39.23
N PHE A 198 -12.66 13.19 -40.07
CA PHE A 198 -13.72 12.68 -40.94
C PHE A 198 -13.53 13.06 -42.42
N GLY A 199 -12.53 13.89 -42.76
CA GLY A 199 -12.29 14.35 -44.13
C GLY A 199 -13.31 15.38 -44.64
N ASP A 200 -14.19 15.87 -43.77
CA ASP A 200 -15.21 16.87 -44.07
C ASP A 200 -15.32 17.90 -42.93
N GLY A 201 -14.86 19.13 -43.18
CA GLY A 201 -14.92 20.26 -42.27
C GLY A 201 -16.29 20.93 -42.13
N THR A 202 -17.37 20.36 -42.69
CA THR A 202 -18.71 20.93 -42.63
C THR A 202 -19.26 20.95 -41.19
N VAL A 203 -19.69 22.12 -40.72
CA VAL A 203 -20.25 22.32 -39.37
C VAL A 203 -21.59 23.06 -39.40
N TYR A 204 -22.44 22.80 -38.41
CA TYR A 204 -23.72 23.47 -38.19
C TYR A 204 -23.88 23.85 -36.70
N LEU A 205 -24.86 24.70 -36.39
CA LEU A 205 -25.16 25.12 -35.02
C LEU A 205 -26.50 24.59 -34.57
N GLU A 206 -26.58 24.22 -33.29
CA GLU A 206 -27.82 23.96 -32.58
C GLU A 206 -27.88 24.75 -31.28
N LYS A 207 -29.11 24.98 -30.80
CA LYS A 207 -29.32 25.42 -29.43
C LYS A 207 -28.80 24.33 -28.48
N PHE A 208 -27.94 24.72 -27.54
CA PHE A 208 -27.47 23.77 -26.53
C PHE A 208 -28.55 23.61 -25.46
N LEU A 209 -29.03 22.38 -25.26
CA LEU A 209 -29.92 22.05 -24.16
C LEU A 209 -29.07 21.86 -22.90
N GLU A 210 -29.37 22.61 -21.84
CA GLU A 210 -28.72 22.42 -20.54
C GLU A 210 -29.42 21.31 -19.75
N HIS A 211 -28.62 20.49 -19.09
CA HIS A 211 -29.09 19.39 -18.25
C HIS A 211 -30.09 18.42 -18.94
N PRO A 212 -29.90 18.03 -20.21
CA PRO A 212 -30.81 17.10 -20.85
C PRO A 212 -30.53 15.68 -20.34
N LYS A 213 -31.57 14.86 -20.36
CA LYS A 213 -31.42 13.40 -20.37
C LYS A 213 -31.24 12.91 -21.79
N HIS A 214 -30.37 11.92 -21.98
CA HIS A 214 -30.21 11.23 -23.25
C HIS A 214 -31.05 9.95 -23.21
N ILE A 215 -32.16 9.94 -23.93
CA ILE A 215 -33.10 8.82 -24.01
C ILE A 215 -33.07 8.27 -25.42
N GLU A 216 -33.03 6.95 -25.56
CA GLU A 216 -33.00 6.32 -26.88
C GLU A 216 -33.97 5.15 -26.96
N VAL A 217 -34.55 4.90 -28.14
CA VAL A 217 -35.57 3.87 -28.36
C VAL A 217 -35.03 2.79 -29.27
N GLN A 218 -35.09 1.54 -28.81
CA GLN A 218 -34.74 0.39 -29.64
C GLN A 218 -35.85 0.08 -30.64
N ILE A 219 -35.48 -0.07 -31.91
CA ILE A 219 -36.40 -0.39 -33.01
C ILE A 219 -35.96 -1.69 -33.68
N LEU A 220 -36.94 -2.47 -34.13
CA LEU A 220 -36.74 -3.65 -34.95
C LEU A 220 -37.79 -3.65 -36.08
N GLY A 221 -37.32 -3.72 -37.33
CA GLY A 221 -38.18 -3.78 -38.53
C GLY A 221 -37.84 -4.96 -39.42
N ASP A 222 -38.84 -5.63 -39.98
CA ASP A 222 -38.61 -6.71 -40.95
C ASP A 222 -38.76 -6.24 -42.41
N ARG A 223 -38.48 -7.15 -43.35
CA ARG A 223 -38.60 -6.87 -44.80
C ARG A 223 -40.05 -6.84 -45.31
N HIS A 224 -41.03 -7.08 -44.43
CA HIS A 224 -42.45 -7.20 -44.74
C HIS A 224 -43.26 -6.01 -44.24
N GLY A 225 -42.59 -4.97 -43.72
CA GLY A 225 -43.19 -3.73 -43.25
C GLY A 225 -43.65 -3.77 -41.80
N ASN A 226 -43.38 -4.84 -41.06
CA ASN A 226 -43.63 -4.87 -39.62
C ASN A 226 -42.53 -4.11 -38.89
N LEU A 227 -42.91 -3.33 -37.88
CA LEU A 227 -42.00 -2.46 -37.14
C LEU A 227 -42.47 -2.33 -35.70
N VAL A 228 -41.57 -2.60 -34.75
CA VAL A 228 -41.84 -2.54 -33.30
C VAL A 228 -40.74 -1.78 -32.56
N HIS A 229 -41.07 -1.23 -31.40
CA HIS A 229 -40.11 -0.73 -30.44
C HIS A 229 -39.93 -1.72 -29.28
N LEU A 230 -38.73 -1.80 -28.73
CA LEU A 230 -38.37 -2.63 -27.57
C LEU A 230 -38.08 -1.74 -26.35
N PHE A 231 -38.96 -0.76 -26.15
CA PHE A 231 -38.84 0.31 -25.14
C PHE A 231 -37.59 1.18 -25.29
N GLU A 232 -37.35 2.01 -24.29
CA GLU A 232 -36.29 3.00 -24.22
C GLU A 232 -35.16 2.63 -23.25
N ARG A 233 -34.02 3.29 -23.44
CA ARG A 233 -32.87 3.29 -22.54
C ARG A 233 -32.52 4.71 -22.12
N ASP A 234 -32.14 4.90 -20.86
CA ASP A 234 -31.54 6.13 -20.35
C ASP A 234 -30.00 5.99 -20.42
N CYS A 235 -29.40 6.78 -21.28
CA CYS A 235 -27.95 6.84 -21.52
C CYS A 235 -27.36 8.18 -21.07
N SER A 236 -28.00 8.85 -20.10
CA SER A 236 -27.60 10.18 -19.64
C SER A 236 -26.28 10.19 -18.88
N ILE A 237 -25.84 9.05 -18.33
CA ILE A 237 -24.59 8.99 -17.58
C ILE A 237 -23.41 8.96 -18.56
N GLN A 238 -22.88 10.15 -18.83
CA GLN A 238 -21.87 10.39 -19.86
C GLN A 238 -20.67 11.16 -19.31
N ARG A 239 -19.50 10.93 -19.91
CA ARG A 239 -18.30 11.74 -19.70
C ARG A 239 -17.85 12.29 -21.04
N ARG A 240 -17.71 13.61 -21.18
CA ARG A 240 -17.35 14.26 -22.46
C ARG A 240 -18.19 13.75 -23.65
N HIS A 241 -19.50 13.62 -23.44
CA HIS A 241 -20.47 13.10 -24.42
C HIS A 241 -20.28 11.63 -24.83
N GLN A 242 -19.53 10.83 -24.08
CA GLN A 242 -19.42 9.38 -24.25
C GLN A 242 -20.21 8.65 -23.17
N LYS A 243 -21.03 7.66 -23.59
CA LYS A 243 -21.85 6.83 -22.69
C LYS A 243 -20.98 5.94 -21.80
N VAL A 244 -21.25 5.95 -20.50
CA VAL A 244 -20.50 5.20 -19.47
C VAL A 244 -21.38 4.14 -18.81
N VAL A 245 -22.59 4.52 -18.40
CA VAL A 245 -23.58 3.66 -17.74
C VAL A 245 -24.92 3.86 -18.42
N GLU A 246 -25.59 2.77 -18.74
CA GLU A 246 -26.89 2.78 -19.40
C GLU A 246 -27.92 2.02 -18.57
N ILE A 247 -29.17 2.48 -18.58
CA ILE A 247 -30.27 1.92 -17.80
C ILE A 247 -31.46 1.63 -18.71
N ALA A 248 -32.14 0.50 -18.49
CA ALA A 248 -33.40 0.19 -19.16
C ALA A 248 -34.43 -0.34 -18.14
N PRO A 249 -35.69 0.14 -18.14
CA PRO A 249 -36.19 1.35 -18.81
C PRO A 249 -35.66 2.64 -18.14
N ALA A 250 -35.99 3.81 -18.70
CA ALA A 250 -35.68 5.09 -18.07
C ALA A 250 -36.54 5.31 -16.82
N LEU A 251 -35.92 5.63 -15.68
CA LEU A 251 -36.58 5.71 -14.37
C LEU A 251 -37.58 6.86 -14.25
N THR A 252 -37.21 8.03 -14.76
CA THR A 252 -37.92 9.28 -14.53
C THR A 252 -38.97 9.58 -15.59
N LEU A 253 -39.06 8.77 -16.65
CA LEU A 253 -40.10 8.94 -17.66
C LEU A 253 -41.42 8.38 -17.14
N THR A 254 -42.43 9.24 -17.13
CA THR A 254 -43.82 8.81 -16.96
C THR A 254 -44.25 7.94 -18.15
N GLU A 255 -45.25 7.06 -17.94
CA GLU A 255 -45.74 6.20 -19.02
C GLU A 255 -46.21 7.00 -20.26
N PRO A 256 -46.93 8.13 -20.12
CA PRO A 256 -47.29 8.95 -21.28
C PRO A 256 -46.08 9.52 -22.04
N GLN A 257 -45.03 9.98 -21.33
CA GLN A 257 -43.81 10.48 -21.98
C GLN A 257 -43.08 9.37 -22.70
N ARG A 258 -42.95 8.20 -22.06
CA ARG A 258 -42.34 7.00 -22.67
C ARG A 258 -43.06 6.62 -23.96
N GLN A 259 -44.40 6.55 -23.92
CA GLN A 259 -45.20 6.22 -25.10
C GLN A 259 -45.02 7.27 -26.21
N ALA A 260 -45.04 8.56 -25.87
CA ALA A 260 -44.84 9.63 -26.85
C ALA A 260 -43.47 9.55 -27.56
N ILE A 261 -42.41 9.24 -26.82
CA ILE A 261 -41.04 9.07 -27.35
C ILE A 261 -40.94 7.80 -28.21
N CYS A 262 -41.52 6.68 -27.75
CA CYS A 262 -41.53 5.42 -28.51
C CYS A 262 -42.36 5.55 -29.81
N ASP A 263 -43.52 6.20 -29.76
CA ASP A 263 -44.36 6.45 -30.92
C ASP A 263 -43.67 7.39 -31.92
N ALA A 264 -42.96 8.41 -31.43
CA ALA A 264 -42.16 9.29 -32.26
C ALA A 264 -41.08 8.51 -33.03
N ALA A 265 -40.34 7.63 -32.34
CA ALA A 265 -39.35 6.76 -32.97
C ALA A 265 -40.00 5.85 -34.03
N LEU A 266 -41.13 5.22 -33.73
CA LEU A 266 -41.87 4.39 -34.69
C LEU A 266 -42.38 5.18 -35.90
N ARG A 267 -42.86 6.42 -35.73
CA ARG A 267 -43.31 7.27 -36.85
C ARG A 267 -42.17 7.57 -37.81
N LEU A 268 -41.01 7.96 -37.30
CA LEU A 268 -39.81 8.22 -38.10
C LEU A 268 -39.37 6.96 -38.86
N MET A 269 -39.25 5.85 -38.15
CA MET A 269 -38.74 4.60 -38.73
C MET A 269 -39.73 3.97 -39.73
N ARG A 270 -41.04 4.16 -39.52
CA ARG A 270 -42.07 3.76 -40.48
C ARG A 270 -42.04 4.61 -41.74
N ARG A 271 -41.85 5.92 -41.60
CA ARG A 271 -41.69 6.84 -42.75
C ARG A 271 -40.48 6.46 -43.60
N ALA A 272 -39.39 6.07 -42.96
CA ALA A 272 -38.17 5.62 -43.63
C ALA A 272 -38.26 4.20 -44.21
N GLY A 273 -39.29 3.41 -43.88
CA GLY A 273 -39.37 2.01 -44.29
C GLY A 273 -38.25 1.15 -43.70
N TYR A 274 -37.87 1.44 -42.45
CA TYR A 274 -36.67 0.89 -41.80
C TYR A 274 -36.70 -0.64 -41.67
N VAL A 275 -35.54 -1.28 -41.85
CA VAL A 275 -35.33 -2.73 -41.76
C VAL A 275 -34.13 -3.02 -40.87
N GLY A 276 -34.18 -4.12 -40.11
CA GLY A 276 -33.14 -4.53 -39.17
C GLY A 276 -33.32 -3.88 -37.80
N ALA A 277 -32.27 -3.96 -36.98
CA ALA A 277 -32.21 -3.25 -35.71
C ALA A 277 -31.69 -1.82 -35.92
N GLY A 278 -32.24 -0.87 -35.16
CA GLY A 278 -31.75 0.51 -35.13
C GLY A 278 -32.20 1.20 -33.85
N THR A 279 -31.58 2.32 -33.54
CA THR A 279 -31.93 3.11 -32.37
C THR A 279 -32.23 4.55 -32.77
N VAL A 280 -33.32 5.11 -32.26
CA VAL A 280 -33.63 6.54 -32.39
C VAL A 280 -33.27 7.23 -31.08
N GLU A 281 -32.38 8.21 -31.14
CA GLU A 281 -31.90 8.93 -29.96
C GLU A 281 -32.59 10.30 -29.80
N PHE A 282 -32.83 10.68 -28.54
CA PHE A 282 -33.51 11.89 -28.12
C PHE A 282 -32.78 12.58 -26.96
N LEU A 283 -32.86 13.91 -26.92
CA LEU A 283 -32.60 14.68 -25.71
C LEU A 283 -33.92 15.09 -25.07
N VAL A 284 -34.08 14.78 -23.78
CA VAL A 284 -35.25 15.16 -22.97
C VAL A 284 -34.84 16.28 -22.01
N ALA A 285 -35.41 17.46 -22.17
CA ALA A 285 -35.15 18.61 -21.33
C ALA A 285 -35.85 18.49 -19.95
N PRO A 286 -35.43 19.26 -18.94
CA PRO A 286 -36.01 19.20 -17.59
C PRO A 286 -37.52 19.50 -17.52
N ASP A 287 -38.05 20.25 -18.48
CA ASP A 287 -39.49 20.56 -18.62
C ASP A 287 -40.32 19.37 -19.18
N GLY A 288 -39.66 18.27 -19.55
CA GLY A 288 -40.26 17.08 -20.13
C GLY A 288 -40.39 17.12 -21.66
N SER A 289 -39.97 18.20 -22.32
CA SER A 289 -39.90 18.29 -23.78
C SER A 289 -38.80 17.38 -24.33
N PHE A 290 -39.05 16.66 -25.41
CA PHE A 290 -38.06 15.78 -26.04
C PHE A 290 -37.78 16.18 -27.47
N TYR A 291 -36.53 16.00 -27.91
CA TYR A 291 -36.04 16.42 -29.22
C TYR A 291 -35.22 15.31 -29.86
N PHE A 292 -35.52 14.98 -31.10
CA PHE A 292 -34.73 14.05 -31.91
C PHE A 292 -33.30 14.57 -32.10
N ILE A 293 -32.32 13.67 -32.01
CA ILE A 293 -30.90 14.00 -32.29
C ILE A 293 -30.31 13.19 -33.44
N GLU A 294 -30.42 11.86 -33.43
CA GLU A 294 -29.87 11.00 -34.47
C GLU A 294 -30.55 9.63 -34.49
N VAL A 295 -30.35 8.90 -35.59
CA VAL A 295 -30.63 7.47 -35.67
C VAL A 295 -29.29 6.75 -35.77
N ASN A 296 -29.09 5.72 -34.95
CA ASN A 296 -27.99 4.78 -35.09
C ASN A 296 -28.51 3.57 -35.89
N PRO A 297 -28.20 3.46 -37.19
CA PRO A 297 -28.80 2.45 -38.05
C PRO A 297 -28.11 1.07 -37.92
N ARG A 298 -27.91 0.62 -36.68
CA ARG A 298 -27.19 -0.60 -36.30
C ARG A 298 -27.54 -1.02 -34.87
N ILE A 299 -26.99 -2.16 -34.43
CA ILE A 299 -26.99 -2.53 -33.02
C ILE A 299 -26.08 -1.58 -32.20
N GLN A 300 -26.37 -1.41 -30.92
CA GLN A 300 -25.57 -0.61 -29.99
C GLN A 300 -24.94 -1.47 -28.88
N VAL A 301 -23.93 -0.91 -28.22
CA VAL A 301 -23.19 -1.58 -27.13
C VAL A 301 -24.16 -1.98 -26.00
N GLU A 302 -25.10 -1.10 -25.68
CA GLU A 302 -26.16 -1.18 -24.66
C GLU A 302 -27.41 -1.96 -25.07
N HIS A 303 -27.41 -2.70 -26.19
CA HIS A 303 -28.55 -3.57 -26.54
C HIS A 303 -28.86 -4.60 -25.43
N THR A 304 -27.84 -5.03 -24.69
CA THR A 304 -27.92 -6.09 -23.67
C THR A 304 -28.96 -5.83 -22.59
N ILE A 305 -29.13 -4.56 -22.18
CA ILE A 305 -30.10 -4.18 -21.14
C ILE A 305 -31.54 -4.16 -21.66
N THR A 306 -31.74 -3.89 -22.95
CA THR A 306 -33.04 -4.08 -23.60
C THR A 306 -33.39 -5.56 -23.69
N GLU A 307 -32.45 -6.43 -24.09
CA GLU A 307 -32.68 -7.88 -24.12
C GLU A 307 -33.07 -8.40 -22.72
N LEU A 308 -32.40 -7.94 -21.66
CA LEU A 308 -32.68 -8.37 -20.29
C LEU A 308 -34.08 -7.98 -19.80
N ILE A 309 -34.61 -6.81 -20.18
CA ILE A 309 -35.95 -6.37 -19.74
C ILE A 309 -37.08 -6.87 -20.65
N THR A 310 -36.80 -7.25 -21.90
CA THR A 310 -37.81 -7.69 -22.87
C THR A 310 -37.83 -9.20 -23.11
N GLY A 311 -36.71 -9.88 -22.86
CA GLY A 311 -36.50 -11.28 -23.22
C GLY A 311 -36.29 -11.53 -24.72
N VAL A 312 -36.16 -10.47 -25.54
CA VAL A 312 -35.95 -10.58 -26.99
C VAL A 312 -34.45 -10.58 -27.28
N ASP A 313 -33.96 -11.60 -28.01
CA ASP A 313 -32.59 -11.63 -28.52
C ASP A 313 -32.51 -10.79 -29.81
N LEU A 314 -31.88 -9.62 -29.71
CA LEU A 314 -31.79 -8.66 -30.80
C LEU A 314 -30.89 -9.14 -31.93
N VAL A 315 -29.81 -9.86 -31.62
CA VAL A 315 -28.82 -10.28 -32.61
C VAL A 315 -29.33 -11.47 -33.43
N GLN A 316 -29.98 -12.45 -32.77
CA GLN A 316 -30.67 -13.52 -33.49
C GLN A 316 -31.77 -12.96 -34.37
N ALA A 317 -32.57 -12.01 -33.85
CA ALA A 317 -33.61 -11.35 -34.65
C ALA A 317 -33.04 -10.62 -35.88
N GLN A 318 -31.91 -9.92 -35.75
CA GLN A 318 -31.23 -9.30 -36.90
C GLN A 318 -30.85 -10.32 -37.97
N ILE A 319 -30.28 -11.47 -37.58
CA ILE A 319 -29.88 -12.54 -38.51
C ILE A 319 -31.12 -13.12 -39.21
N LEU A 320 -32.17 -13.45 -38.47
CA LEU A 320 -33.41 -14.02 -39.02
C LEU A 320 -34.12 -13.02 -39.96
N ILE A 321 -34.18 -11.74 -39.61
CA ILE A 321 -34.73 -10.69 -40.48
C ILE A 321 -33.94 -10.61 -41.80
N ALA A 322 -32.61 -10.71 -41.74
CA ALA A 322 -31.76 -10.70 -42.93
C ALA A 322 -31.98 -11.95 -43.82
N GLN A 323 -32.31 -13.09 -43.23
CA GLN A 323 -32.74 -14.31 -43.94
C GLN A 323 -34.15 -14.18 -44.57
N GLY A 324 -34.92 -13.15 -44.20
CA GLY A 324 -36.25 -12.87 -44.76
C GLY A 324 -37.42 -13.27 -43.86
N TYR A 325 -37.18 -13.68 -42.61
CA TYR A 325 -38.24 -13.99 -41.66
C TYR A 325 -39.06 -12.73 -41.31
N ARG A 326 -40.35 -12.95 -41.02
CA ARG A 326 -41.25 -11.93 -40.48
C ARG A 326 -41.11 -11.86 -38.96
N LEU A 327 -41.39 -10.70 -38.36
CA LEU A 327 -41.38 -10.56 -36.90
C LEU A 327 -42.36 -11.52 -36.20
N ASP A 328 -43.52 -11.78 -36.82
CA ASP A 328 -44.57 -12.67 -36.28
C ASP A 328 -44.30 -14.17 -36.49
N ASP A 329 -43.22 -14.52 -37.22
CA ASP A 329 -42.80 -15.91 -37.41
C ASP A 329 -42.39 -16.54 -36.07
N PRO A 330 -42.75 -17.81 -35.78
CA PRO A 330 -42.35 -18.49 -34.54
C PRO A 330 -40.85 -18.47 -34.23
N ALA A 331 -39.97 -18.33 -35.24
CA ALA A 331 -38.53 -18.22 -35.03
C ALA A 331 -38.11 -16.89 -34.37
N ILE A 332 -38.86 -15.81 -34.58
CA ILE A 332 -38.63 -14.49 -33.94
C ILE A 332 -39.61 -14.26 -32.79
N GLY A 333 -40.89 -14.57 -32.99
CA GLY A 333 -41.91 -14.64 -31.94
C GLY A 333 -42.59 -13.31 -31.56
N ILE A 334 -42.43 -12.25 -32.33
CA ILE A 334 -42.98 -10.91 -32.03
C ILE A 334 -44.24 -10.67 -32.88
N ARG A 335 -45.41 -11.05 -32.33
CA ARG A 335 -46.69 -10.96 -33.05
C ARG A 335 -47.19 -9.53 -33.26
N SER A 336 -46.93 -8.66 -32.29
CA SER A 336 -47.36 -7.25 -32.31
C SER A 336 -46.61 -6.43 -31.25
N GLN A 337 -46.79 -5.10 -31.24
CA GLN A 337 -46.21 -4.23 -30.22
C GLN A 337 -46.66 -4.61 -28.80
N GLU A 338 -47.92 -5.05 -28.65
CA GLU A 338 -48.52 -5.44 -27.37
C GLU A 338 -47.96 -6.76 -26.82
N SER A 339 -47.33 -7.59 -27.68
CA SER A 339 -46.68 -8.84 -27.26
C SER A 339 -45.33 -8.62 -26.56
N ILE A 340 -44.79 -7.41 -26.63
CA ILE A 340 -43.51 -7.05 -26.02
C ILE A 340 -43.78 -6.59 -24.59
N HIS A 341 -43.31 -7.39 -23.62
CA HIS A 341 -43.47 -7.08 -22.21
C HIS A 341 -42.17 -6.60 -21.60
N ARG A 342 -42.26 -5.54 -20.79
CA ARG A 342 -41.15 -5.07 -19.97
C ARG A 342 -41.19 -5.73 -18.60
N ARG A 343 -40.07 -6.31 -18.17
CA ARG A 343 -39.91 -6.89 -16.84
C ARG A 343 -38.66 -6.39 -16.13
N GLY A 344 -38.87 -5.70 -15.00
CA GLY A 344 -37.79 -5.23 -14.14
C GLY A 344 -36.97 -4.09 -14.74
N TYR A 345 -35.73 -3.97 -14.26
CA TYR A 345 -34.75 -2.97 -14.62
C TYR A 345 -33.41 -3.64 -14.89
N ALA A 346 -32.67 -3.10 -15.86
CA ALA A 346 -31.32 -3.52 -16.17
C ALA A 346 -30.37 -2.31 -16.22
N ILE A 347 -29.14 -2.51 -15.77
CA ILE A 347 -28.06 -1.51 -15.77
C ILE A 347 -26.85 -2.14 -16.46
N GLN A 348 -26.21 -1.42 -17.39
CA GLN A 348 -24.94 -1.81 -17.97
C GLN A 348 -23.82 -0.88 -17.50
N CYS A 349 -22.68 -1.47 -17.15
CA CYS A 349 -21.41 -0.75 -16.96
C CYS A 349 -20.33 -1.38 -17.83
N ARG A 350 -19.45 -0.54 -18.38
CA ARG A 350 -18.31 -0.95 -19.21
C ARG A 350 -17.05 -0.89 -18.37
N VAL A 351 -16.46 -2.05 -18.09
CA VAL A 351 -15.17 -2.11 -17.39
C VAL A 351 -14.05 -1.93 -18.41
N THR A 352 -13.28 -0.86 -18.26
CA THR A 352 -12.19 -0.47 -19.16
C THR A 352 -10.84 -0.44 -18.43
N THR A 353 -9.74 -0.36 -19.17
CA THR A 353 -8.40 -0.11 -18.62
C THR A 353 -8.11 1.37 -18.33
N GLU A 354 -9.09 2.25 -18.48
CA GLU A 354 -8.91 3.68 -18.20
C GLU A 354 -8.66 3.90 -16.71
N ASP A 355 -7.59 4.61 -16.37
CA ASP A 355 -7.24 4.93 -14.99
C ASP A 355 -7.92 6.24 -14.54
N PRO A 356 -8.91 6.21 -13.63
CA PRO A 356 -9.58 7.42 -13.16
C PRO A 356 -8.63 8.39 -12.44
N ASP A 357 -7.58 7.87 -11.80
CA ASP A 357 -6.58 8.68 -11.07
C ASP A 357 -5.60 9.36 -12.04
N ASN A 358 -5.56 8.92 -13.31
CA ASN A 358 -4.72 9.46 -14.38
C ASN A 358 -5.55 9.92 -15.59
N HIS A 359 -6.58 10.73 -15.35
CA HIS A 359 -7.42 11.36 -16.37
C HIS A 359 -8.10 10.41 -17.38
N PHE A 360 -8.31 9.14 -17.01
CA PHE A 360 -8.86 8.06 -17.84
C PHE A 360 -7.96 7.70 -19.03
N VAL A 361 -6.64 7.86 -18.89
CA VAL A 361 -5.70 7.30 -19.86
C VAL A 361 -5.82 5.76 -19.81
N PRO A 362 -6.01 5.08 -20.96
CA PRO A 362 -6.03 3.62 -21.02
C PRO A 362 -4.70 3.02 -20.61
N ASP A 363 -4.71 2.17 -19.58
CA ASP A 363 -3.57 1.37 -19.19
C ASP A 363 -3.35 0.20 -20.16
N THR A 364 -2.09 -0.24 -20.27
CA THR A 364 -1.66 -1.30 -21.18
C THR A 364 -0.79 -2.32 -20.45
N GLY A 365 -0.70 -3.53 -20.98
CA GLY A 365 0.14 -4.58 -20.39
C GLY A 365 -0.62 -5.88 -20.16
N LYS A 366 -0.01 -6.77 -19.38
CA LYS A 366 -0.51 -8.13 -19.19
C LYS A 366 -1.46 -8.21 -18.00
N ILE A 367 -2.64 -8.80 -18.21
CA ILE A 367 -3.56 -9.15 -17.13
C ILE A 367 -3.00 -10.36 -16.38
N LEU A 368 -2.54 -10.14 -15.15
CA LEU A 368 -1.95 -11.18 -14.29
C LEU A 368 -3.00 -12.05 -13.61
N ALA A 369 -4.15 -11.46 -13.27
CA ALA A 369 -5.28 -12.18 -12.73
C ALA A 369 -6.58 -11.54 -13.21
N TYR A 370 -7.54 -12.39 -13.58
CA TYR A 370 -8.88 -11.99 -13.99
C TYR A 370 -9.90 -12.92 -13.32
N ARG A 371 -10.68 -12.39 -12.37
CA ARG A 371 -11.84 -13.08 -11.80
C ARG A 371 -13.07 -12.25 -12.07
N SER A 372 -14.01 -12.83 -12.81
CA SER A 372 -15.30 -12.22 -13.12
C SER A 372 -16.30 -12.40 -11.99
N ALA A 373 -17.24 -11.46 -11.86
CA ALA A 373 -18.40 -11.63 -11.00
C ALA A 373 -19.48 -12.49 -11.68
N ALA A 374 -20.18 -13.34 -10.93
CA ALA A 374 -21.24 -14.19 -11.47
C ALA A 374 -22.52 -14.12 -10.62
N GLY A 375 -23.50 -15.00 -10.88
CA GLY A 375 -24.72 -15.15 -10.07
C GLY A 375 -25.99 -14.61 -10.73
N PHE A 376 -27.13 -14.85 -10.09
CA PHE A 376 -28.45 -14.57 -10.67
C PHE A 376 -28.66 -13.08 -10.99
N GLY A 377 -29.07 -12.80 -12.22
CA GLY A 377 -29.31 -11.45 -12.73
C GLY A 377 -28.05 -10.72 -13.16
N ILE A 378 -26.90 -11.39 -13.31
CA ILE A 378 -25.70 -10.83 -13.92
C ILE A 378 -25.46 -11.47 -15.27
N ARG A 379 -25.25 -10.64 -16.29
CA ARG A 379 -24.82 -11.01 -17.64
C ARG A 379 -23.45 -10.38 -17.90
N LEU A 380 -22.56 -11.15 -18.52
CA LEU A 380 -21.22 -10.70 -18.90
C LEU A 380 -21.00 -10.91 -20.40
N ASP A 381 -20.62 -9.84 -21.08
CA ASP A 381 -20.17 -9.86 -22.47
C ASP A 381 -18.69 -9.44 -22.48
N SER A 382 -17.81 -10.44 -22.45
CA SER A 382 -16.35 -10.26 -22.35
C SER A 382 -15.74 -9.82 -23.69
N GLY A 383 -14.89 -8.80 -23.64
CA GLY A 383 -13.97 -8.44 -24.72
C GLY A 383 -12.62 -9.12 -24.52
N ASN A 384 -11.56 -8.33 -24.35
CA ASN A 384 -10.19 -8.84 -24.13
C ASN A 384 -9.81 -9.03 -22.64
N GLY A 385 -10.79 -9.06 -21.74
CA GLY A 385 -10.57 -9.35 -20.32
C GLY A 385 -10.49 -10.85 -20.03
N TYR A 386 -9.28 -11.43 -20.00
CA TYR A 386 -9.04 -12.80 -19.54
C TYR A 386 -7.65 -12.94 -18.89
N ALA A 387 -7.43 -13.99 -18.11
CA ALA A 387 -6.15 -14.21 -17.44
C ALA A 387 -5.04 -14.48 -18.48
N GLY A 388 -3.96 -13.69 -18.43
CA GLY A 388 -2.87 -13.76 -19.39
C GLY A 388 -3.04 -12.89 -20.63
N ALA A 389 -4.19 -12.21 -20.81
CA ALA A 389 -4.41 -11.30 -21.94
C ALA A 389 -3.38 -10.15 -21.93
N VAL A 390 -2.90 -9.76 -23.11
CA VAL A 390 -2.02 -8.59 -23.29
C VAL A 390 -2.83 -7.46 -23.91
N ILE A 391 -3.09 -6.42 -23.12
CA ILE A 391 -3.82 -5.24 -23.57
C ILE A 391 -2.85 -4.32 -24.31
N GLN A 392 -3.15 -4.08 -25.58
CA GLN A 392 -2.36 -3.26 -26.49
C GLN A 392 -3.00 -1.87 -26.69
N PRO A 393 -2.22 -0.84 -27.04
CA PRO A 393 -2.71 0.54 -27.16
C PRO A 393 -3.50 0.84 -28.44
N TYR A 394 -3.72 -0.13 -29.33
CA TYR A 394 -4.24 0.12 -30.68
C TYR A 394 -5.76 0.25 -30.79
N TYR A 395 -6.50 -0.21 -29.79
CA TYR A 395 -7.97 -0.32 -29.82
C TYR A 395 -8.62 0.32 -28.60
N ASP A 396 -9.94 0.16 -28.49
CA ASP A 396 -10.69 0.54 -27.30
C ASP A 396 -10.22 -0.21 -26.05
N SER A 397 -10.39 0.43 -24.90
CA SER A 397 -9.91 -0.03 -23.59
C SER A 397 -10.85 -1.05 -22.92
N LEU A 398 -11.87 -1.55 -23.64
CA LEU A 398 -12.92 -2.40 -23.07
C LEU A 398 -12.39 -3.80 -22.68
N LEU A 399 -12.59 -4.16 -21.42
CA LEU A 399 -12.31 -5.51 -20.92
C LEU A 399 -13.56 -6.39 -20.92
N VAL A 400 -14.65 -5.88 -20.35
CA VAL A 400 -15.92 -6.62 -20.20
C VAL A 400 -17.08 -5.65 -19.99
N LYS A 401 -18.23 -5.97 -20.58
CA LYS A 401 -19.51 -5.34 -20.24
C LYS A 401 -20.18 -6.16 -19.15
N ILE A 402 -20.62 -5.47 -18.09
CA ILE A 402 -21.40 -6.07 -17.02
C ILE A 402 -22.81 -5.53 -17.14
N SER A 403 -23.80 -6.41 -17.25
CA SER A 403 -25.22 -6.03 -17.20
C SER A 403 -25.90 -6.69 -16.02
N ALA A 404 -26.52 -5.90 -15.15
CA ALA A 404 -27.21 -6.36 -13.96
C ALA A 404 -28.72 -6.15 -14.10
N TRP A 405 -29.52 -7.17 -13.80
CA TRP A 405 -30.98 -7.15 -13.89
C TRP A 405 -31.66 -7.54 -12.57
N ALA A 406 -32.75 -6.84 -12.24
CA ALA A 406 -33.62 -7.18 -11.11
C ALA A 406 -35.05 -6.62 -11.29
N LEU A 407 -35.98 -7.00 -10.40
CA LEU A 407 -37.36 -6.51 -10.43
C LEU A 407 -37.49 -5.04 -10.01
N THR A 408 -36.57 -4.54 -9.18
CA THR A 408 -36.49 -3.11 -8.79
C THR A 408 -35.16 -2.53 -9.22
N PHE A 409 -35.13 -1.23 -9.54
CA PHE A 409 -33.90 -0.54 -9.94
C PHE A 409 -32.83 -0.58 -8.85
N GLU A 410 -33.21 -0.35 -7.59
CA GLU A 410 -32.30 -0.43 -6.44
C GLU A 410 -31.66 -1.81 -6.34
N SER A 411 -32.41 -2.89 -6.55
CA SER A 411 -31.86 -4.26 -6.57
C SER A 411 -30.90 -4.48 -7.74
N ALA A 412 -31.15 -3.89 -8.90
CA ALA A 412 -30.25 -3.95 -10.05
C ALA A 412 -28.95 -3.18 -9.76
N ALA A 413 -29.04 -2.01 -9.12
CA ALA A 413 -27.89 -1.21 -8.69
C ALA A 413 -27.06 -1.95 -7.62
N HIS A 414 -27.69 -2.57 -6.62
CA HIS A 414 -27.00 -3.40 -5.62
C HIS A 414 -26.29 -4.61 -6.25
N LYS A 415 -26.93 -5.27 -7.24
CA LYS A 415 -26.29 -6.35 -8.00
C LYS A 415 -25.11 -5.86 -8.83
N MET A 416 -25.22 -4.70 -9.47
CA MET A 416 -24.12 -4.08 -10.20
C MET A 416 -22.96 -3.77 -9.26
N LEU A 417 -23.23 -3.11 -8.13
CA LEU A 417 -22.23 -2.78 -7.12
C LEU A 417 -21.52 -4.03 -6.58
N ARG A 418 -22.29 -5.06 -6.20
CA ARG A 418 -21.72 -6.32 -5.72
C ARG A 418 -20.81 -6.93 -6.78
N SER A 419 -21.22 -6.91 -8.05
CA SER A 419 -20.44 -7.43 -9.17
C SER A 419 -19.13 -6.66 -9.35
N LEU A 420 -19.18 -5.34 -9.40
CA LEU A 420 -17.99 -4.47 -9.48
C LEU A 420 -17.01 -4.74 -8.31
N ARG A 421 -17.54 -4.93 -7.09
CA ARG A 421 -16.74 -5.26 -5.90
C ARG A 421 -16.20 -6.68 -5.88
N GLU A 422 -16.78 -7.62 -6.62
CA GLU A 422 -16.35 -9.02 -6.72
C GLU A 422 -15.27 -9.20 -7.78
N PHE A 423 -15.32 -8.40 -8.86
CA PHE A 423 -14.29 -8.39 -9.89
C PHE A 423 -12.88 -8.22 -9.32
N ARG A 424 -11.95 -9.07 -9.75
CA ARG A 424 -10.52 -8.95 -9.43
C ARG A 424 -9.74 -8.95 -10.73
N ILE A 425 -9.29 -7.76 -11.12
CA ILE A 425 -8.42 -7.55 -12.27
C ILE A 425 -7.09 -7.03 -11.74
N ARG A 426 -5.99 -7.67 -12.14
CA ARG A 426 -4.61 -7.34 -11.74
C ARG A 426 -3.72 -7.30 -12.98
N GLY A 427 -2.69 -6.48 -12.94
CA GLY A 427 -1.75 -6.26 -14.04
C GLY A 427 -2.01 -4.99 -14.83
N VAL A 428 -3.26 -4.53 -14.87
CA VAL A 428 -3.65 -3.23 -15.43
C VAL A 428 -4.62 -2.51 -14.48
N LYS A 429 -4.64 -1.18 -14.53
CA LYS A 429 -5.65 -0.33 -13.89
C LYS A 429 -7.01 -0.51 -14.57
N THR A 430 -8.07 -0.14 -13.85
CA THR A 430 -9.44 -0.23 -14.34
C THR A 430 -10.31 0.90 -13.82
N ASN A 431 -11.34 1.27 -14.56
CA ASN A 431 -12.34 2.25 -14.15
C ASN A 431 -13.35 1.76 -13.07
N ILE A 432 -13.21 0.52 -12.55
CA ILE A 432 -14.12 -0.06 -11.56
C ILE A 432 -14.39 0.84 -10.35
N PRO A 433 -13.38 1.45 -9.68
CA PRO A 433 -13.64 2.30 -8.52
C PRO A 433 -14.54 3.50 -8.83
N PHE A 434 -14.38 4.08 -10.03
CA PHE A 434 -15.25 5.17 -10.50
C PHE A 434 -16.68 4.66 -10.74
N LEU A 435 -16.86 3.49 -11.36
CA LEU A 435 -18.17 2.87 -11.54
C LEU A 435 -18.84 2.54 -10.20
N GLU A 436 -18.09 2.07 -9.19
CA GLU A 436 -18.60 1.82 -7.83
C GLU A 436 -19.19 3.11 -7.22
N ASN A 437 -18.53 4.26 -7.42
CA ASN A 437 -19.00 5.56 -6.94
C ASN A 437 -20.28 6.00 -7.68
N VAL A 438 -20.32 5.83 -9.00
CA VAL A 438 -21.50 6.19 -9.83
C VAL A 438 -22.74 5.41 -9.40
N VAL A 439 -22.67 4.09 -9.30
CA VAL A 439 -23.86 3.25 -9.02
C VAL A 439 -24.40 3.37 -7.59
N GLN A 440 -23.61 3.94 -6.68
CA GLN A 440 -24.00 4.23 -5.30
C GLN A 440 -24.47 5.68 -5.12
N HIS A 441 -24.28 6.54 -6.12
CA HIS A 441 -24.57 7.96 -5.97
C HIS A 441 -26.07 8.21 -5.77
N PRO A 442 -26.50 9.09 -4.84
CA PRO A 442 -27.91 9.35 -4.58
C PRO A 442 -28.70 9.79 -5.83
N ASP A 443 -28.10 10.60 -6.70
CA ASP A 443 -28.76 11.02 -7.95
C ASP A 443 -28.89 9.89 -8.97
N PHE A 444 -27.94 8.96 -9.00
CA PHE A 444 -28.07 7.76 -9.83
C PHE A 444 -29.21 6.88 -9.33
N LEU A 445 -29.25 6.60 -8.03
CA LEU A 445 -30.30 5.80 -7.40
C LEU A 445 -31.70 6.41 -7.55
N ALA A 446 -31.78 7.75 -7.58
CA ALA A 446 -33.02 8.49 -7.80
C ALA A 446 -33.36 8.71 -9.29
N GLY A 447 -32.50 8.29 -10.23
CA GLY A 447 -32.67 8.52 -11.67
C GLY A 447 -32.52 9.99 -12.10
N ARG A 448 -31.96 10.87 -11.26
CA ARG A 448 -31.81 12.31 -11.52
C ARG A 448 -30.60 12.69 -12.38
N CYS A 449 -29.81 11.72 -12.84
CA CYS A 449 -28.65 11.99 -13.69
C CYS A 449 -29.06 12.59 -15.04
N ASP A 450 -28.37 13.66 -15.44
CA ASP A 450 -28.40 14.27 -16.78
C ASP A 450 -27.03 14.08 -17.47
N THR A 451 -26.87 14.54 -18.71
CA THR A 451 -25.61 14.41 -19.47
C THR A 451 -24.41 15.15 -18.87
N SER A 452 -24.62 16.03 -17.89
CA SER A 452 -23.58 16.75 -17.16
C SER A 452 -23.24 16.12 -15.80
N PHE A 453 -23.93 15.05 -15.40
CA PHE A 453 -23.81 14.42 -14.08
C PHE A 453 -22.36 14.15 -13.68
N ILE A 454 -21.57 13.46 -14.51
CA ILE A 454 -20.18 13.12 -14.16
C ILE A 454 -19.30 14.36 -14.05
N ASP A 455 -19.46 15.32 -14.96
CA ASP A 455 -18.68 16.56 -14.99
C ASP A 455 -19.03 17.48 -13.80
N GLY A 456 -20.25 17.40 -13.28
CA GLY A 456 -20.76 18.17 -12.14
C GLY A 456 -20.45 17.59 -10.75
N HIS A 457 -19.93 16.35 -10.65
CA HIS A 457 -19.71 15.66 -9.37
C HIS A 457 -18.24 15.22 -9.20
N PRO A 458 -17.31 16.14 -8.84
CA PRO A 458 -15.88 15.86 -8.67
C PRO A 458 -15.55 14.76 -7.65
N GLU A 459 -16.44 14.53 -6.68
CA GLU A 459 -16.32 13.48 -5.68
C GLU A 459 -16.35 12.07 -6.28
N LEU A 460 -16.92 11.87 -7.48
CA LEU A 460 -16.91 10.57 -8.17
C LEU A 460 -15.49 10.09 -8.48
N PHE A 461 -14.53 11.02 -8.59
CA PHE A 461 -13.12 10.73 -8.85
C PHE A 461 -12.30 10.50 -7.58
N ARG A 462 -12.89 10.66 -6.38
CA ARG A 462 -12.21 10.38 -5.11
C ARG A 462 -12.36 8.90 -4.79
N THR A 463 -11.34 8.11 -5.10
CA THR A 463 -11.36 6.66 -4.87
C THR A 463 -10.65 6.31 -3.56
N ALA A 464 -11.26 5.43 -2.76
CA ALA A 464 -10.58 4.87 -1.60
C ALA A 464 -9.53 3.85 -2.05
N LYS A 465 -8.26 4.04 -1.69
CA LYS A 465 -7.20 3.06 -2.00
C LYS A 465 -7.53 1.70 -1.37
N LYS A 466 -7.82 0.69 -2.19
CA LYS A 466 -8.06 -0.69 -1.72
C LYS A 466 -6.79 -1.21 -1.03
N ARG A 467 -6.94 -1.78 0.17
CA ARG A 467 -5.83 -2.36 0.95
C ARG A 467 -5.32 -3.64 0.28
N ASP A 468 -4.11 -3.64 -0.28
CA ASP A 468 -3.52 -4.80 -0.96
C ASP A 468 -2.52 -5.58 -0.08
N ARG A 469 -2.99 -6.00 1.12
CA ARG A 469 -2.12 -6.62 2.14
C ARG A 469 -1.45 -7.91 1.69
N GLY A 470 -2.16 -8.75 0.93
CA GLY A 470 -1.63 -10.02 0.43
C GLY A 470 -0.44 -9.82 -0.50
N THR A 471 -0.56 -8.94 -1.49
CA THR A 471 0.53 -8.62 -2.43
C THR A 471 1.75 -8.05 -1.71
N LYS A 472 1.54 -7.14 -0.75
CA LYS A 472 2.64 -6.54 0.02
C LYS A 472 3.43 -7.57 0.83
N LEU A 473 2.73 -8.52 1.47
CA LEU A 473 3.39 -9.63 2.18
C LEU A 473 4.14 -10.56 1.21
N LEU A 474 3.57 -10.87 0.05
CA LEU A 474 4.27 -11.65 -0.98
C LEU A 474 5.52 -10.93 -1.49
N GLN A 475 5.47 -9.59 -1.63
CA GLN A 475 6.63 -8.77 -1.98
C GLN A 475 7.76 -8.91 -0.95
N PHE A 476 7.42 -8.88 0.35
CA PHE A 476 8.39 -9.08 1.44
C PHE A 476 8.97 -10.49 1.43
N ILE A 477 8.11 -11.52 1.38
CA ILE A 477 8.54 -12.92 1.36
C ILE A 477 9.41 -13.19 0.12
N GLY A 478 9.03 -12.67 -1.05
CA GLY A 478 9.80 -12.76 -2.28
C GLY A 478 11.16 -12.08 -2.16
N ARG A 479 11.21 -10.86 -1.60
CA ARG A 479 12.46 -10.14 -1.33
C ARG A 479 13.38 -10.92 -0.41
N THR A 480 12.88 -11.41 0.73
CA THR A 480 13.69 -12.19 1.68
C THR A 480 14.16 -13.51 1.08
N THR A 481 13.34 -14.15 0.25
CA THR A 481 13.72 -15.39 -0.45
C THR A 481 14.85 -15.15 -1.47
N VAL A 482 14.78 -14.05 -2.24
CA VAL A 482 15.76 -13.73 -3.28
C VAL A 482 17.03 -13.11 -2.72
N ASN A 483 16.94 -12.20 -1.74
CA ASN A 483 18.07 -11.40 -1.26
C ASN A 483 18.58 -11.81 0.12
N GLY A 484 17.82 -12.60 0.87
CA GLY A 484 18.08 -12.85 2.29
C GLY A 484 17.59 -11.70 3.17
N HIS A 485 17.77 -11.84 4.50
CA HIS A 485 17.46 -10.78 5.46
C HIS A 485 18.72 -9.97 5.80
N PRO A 486 18.65 -8.62 5.83
CA PRO A 486 19.79 -7.78 6.21
C PRO A 486 20.40 -8.19 7.55
N GLY A 487 21.73 -8.25 7.62
CA GLY A 487 22.47 -8.63 8.83
C GLY A 487 22.55 -10.14 9.11
N ILE A 488 21.92 -10.99 8.28
CA ILE A 488 22.10 -12.45 8.32
C ILE A 488 22.83 -12.87 7.05
N LYS A 489 23.87 -13.70 7.20
CA LYS A 489 24.51 -14.32 6.03
C LYS A 489 23.49 -15.21 5.32
N LYS A 490 23.13 -14.85 4.09
CA LYS A 490 22.12 -15.57 3.29
C LYS A 490 22.49 -17.05 3.17
N PRO A 491 21.69 -17.98 3.72
CA PRO A 491 21.90 -19.40 3.50
C PRO A 491 21.41 -19.80 2.09
N GLU A 492 21.91 -20.91 1.55
CA GLU A 492 21.39 -21.45 0.27
C GLU A 492 19.90 -21.79 0.33
N LYS A 493 19.43 -22.27 1.49
CA LYS A 493 18.03 -22.62 1.75
C LYS A 493 17.66 -22.27 3.19
N LYS A 494 16.39 -21.93 3.42
CA LYS A 494 15.83 -21.77 4.78
C LYS A 494 16.07 -23.04 5.62
N PRO A 495 16.63 -22.92 6.84
CA PRO A 495 16.83 -24.06 7.74
C PRO A 495 15.51 -24.76 8.10
N ARG A 496 15.58 -26.06 8.40
CA ARG A 496 14.43 -26.80 8.93
C ARG A 496 14.45 -26.71 10.44
N PHE A 497 13.38 -26.21 11.01
CA PHE A 497 13.22 -26.11 12.45
C PHE A 497 12.19 -27.13 12.95
N ARG A 498 12.33 -27.51 14.23
CA ARG A 498 11.31 -28.31 14.91
C ARG A 498 10.02 -27.50 15.05
N GLN A 499 8.89 -28.20 15.08
CA GLN A 499 7.60 -27.56 15.37
C GLN A 499 7.59 -27.12 16.83
N VAL A 500 7.24 -25.85 17.05
CA VAL A 500 7.04 -25.30 18.39
C VAL A 500 5.71 -25.80 18.95
N LEU A 501 5.74 -26.34 20.16
CA LEU A 501 4.58 -26.72 20.94
C LEU A 501 4.41 -25.72 22.07
N VAL A 502 3.23 -25.10 22.16
CA VAL A 502 2.88 -24.23 23.29
C VAL A 502 2.38 -25.14 24.41
N PRO A 503 2.98 -25.08 25.61
CA PRO A 503 2.51 -25.89 26.73
C PRO A 503 1.12 -25.43 27.17
N ASP A 504 0.25 -26.40 27.46
CA ASP A 504 -1.08 -26.14 28.00
C ASP A 504 -1.09 -26.25 29.53
N PHE A 505 -1.78 -25.33 30.18
CA PHE A 505 -1.87 -25.21 31.62
C PHE A 505 -3.34 -24.98 32.00
N PRO A 506 -3.81 -25.56 33.12
CA PRO A 506 -5.17 -25.30 33.59
C PRO A 506 -5.35 -23.82 33.92
N ASP A 507 -6.59 -23.34 33.84
CA ASP A 507 -6.90 -21.99 34.31
C ASP A 507 -6.63 -21.88 35.82
N VAL A 508 -5.88 -20.84 36.20
CA VAL A 508 -5.47 -20.55 37.58
C VAL A 508 -6.02 -19.19 38.01
N ALA A 509 -6.04 -18.95 39.32
CA ALA A 509 -6.41 -17.64 39.85
C ALA A 509 -5.45 -16.55 39.31
N PRO A 510 -5.94 -15.33 39.04
CA PRO A 510 -5.13 -14.18 38.64
C PRO A 510 -3.96 -13.91 39.60
N SER A 511 -2.85 -13.34 39.11
CA SER A 511 -1.75 -12.94 40.02
C SER A 511 -2.24 -11.89 41.00
N GLU A 512 -1.86 -12.07 42.27
CA GLU A 512 -2.30 -11.20 43.36
C GLU A 512 -1.69 -9.79 43.22
N ALA A 513 -0.42 -9.70 42.78
CA ALA A 513 0.33 -8.46 42.66
C ALA A 513 -0.34 -7.43 41.73
N LYS A 514 -0.78 -7.86 40.53
CA LYS A 514 -1.51 -6.97 39.60
C LYS A 514 -2.85 -6.51 40.20
N GLY A 515 -3.55 -7.43 40.85
CA GLY A 515 -4.82 -7.13 41.51
C GLY A 515 -4.67 -6.11 42.64
N ILE A 516 -3.60 -6.18 43.43
CA ILE A 516 -3.31 -5.21 44.49
C ILE A 516 -3.02 -3.83 43.89
N LEU A 517 -2.18 -3.76 42.85
CA LEU A 517 -1.89 -2.49 42.19
C LEU A 517 -3.16 -1.81 41.68
N ASP A 518 -4.04 -2.56 41.03
CA ASP A 518 -5.26 -2.01 40.44
C ASP A 518 -6.30 -1.55 41.48
N ARG A 519 -6.39 -2.25 42.61
CA ARG A 519 -7.39 -1.95 43.66
C ARG A 519 -6.89 -0.92 44.67
N GLU A 520 -5.62 -0.98 45.05
CA GLU A 520 -5.08 -0.32 46.24
C GLU A 520 -3.84 0.56 45.94
N GLY A 521 -3.30 0.49 44.72
CA GLY A 521 -2.23 1.36 44.25
C GLY A 521 -0.80 0.90 44.63
N PRO A 522 0.22 1.66 44.18
CA PRO A 522 1.63 1.24 44.25
C PRO A 522 2.17 1.14 45.69
N GLU A 523 1.67 1.96 46.63
CA GLU A 523 2.11 1.90 48.03
C GLU A 523 1.60 0.65 48.75
N ALA A 524 0.39 0.20 48.41
CA ALA A 524 -0.15 -1.05 48.95
C ALA A 524 0.61 -2.26 48.40
N LEU A 525 0.95 -2.24 47.10
CA LEU A 525 1.79 -3.26 46.50
C LEU A 525 3.17 -3.32 47.17
N ALA A 526 3.82 -2.18 47.40
CA ALA A 526 5.12 -2.14 48.08
C ALA A 526 5.07 -2.75 49.50
N ARG A 527 4.02 -2.44 50.28
CA ARG A 527 3.80 -3.07 51.59
C ARG A 527 3.58 -4.58 51.49
N TRP A 528 2.73 -5.01 50.55
CA TRP A 528 2.47 -6.43 50.32
C TRP A 528 3.76 -7.19 49.97
N VAL A 529 4.65 -6.60 49.16
CA VAL A 529 5.96 -7.20 48.83
C VAL A 529 6.79 -7.40 50.11
N MET A 530 6.86 -6.41 51.00
CA MET A 530 7.63 -6.54 52.27
C MET A 530 7.04 -7.59 53.22
N GLU A 531 5.74 -7.89 53.11
CA GLU A 531 5.07 -8.90 53.92
C GLU A 531 5.32 -10.33 53.41
N GLN A 532 5.85 -10.50 52.19
CA GLN A 532 6.08 -11.82 51.61
C GLN A 532 7.29 -12.54 52.22
N LYS A 533 7.04 -13.75 52.74
CA LYS A 533 8.10 -14.69 53.12
C LYS A 533 8.74 -15.40 51.92
N PRO A 534 8.00 -15.84 50.88
CA PRO A 534 8.60 -16.32 49.64
C PRO A 534 9.50 -15.27 48.99
N LEU A 535 10.57 -15.71 48.32
CA LEU A 535 11.29 -14.83 47.39
C LEU A 535 10.43 -14.60 46.15
N LEU A 536 10.10 -13.35 45.85
CA LEU A 536 9.37 -13.00 44.64
C LEU A 536 10.30 -12.97 43.42
N VAL A 537 9.75 -13.32 42.26
CA VAL A 537 10.54 -13.47 41.02
C VAL A 537 9.94 -12.64 39.89
N THR A 538 10.77 -11.86 39.22
CA THR A 538 10.50 -11.21 37.93
C THR A 538 11.08 -12.05 36.81
N ASP A 539 10.29 -12.34 35.77
CA ASP A 539 10.78 -13.00 34.56
C ASP A 539 11.27 -11.97 33.53
N THR A 540 12.54 -12.07 33.13
CA THR A 540 13.15 -11.18 32.13
C THR A 540 13.20 -11.78 30.73
N THR A 541 12.60 -12.97 30.53
CA THR A 541 12.60 -13.71 29.26
C THR A 541 12.10 -12.87 28.09
N PHE A 542 11.11 -12.00 28.31
CA PHE A 542 10.50 -11.17 27.25
C PHE A 542 11.26 -9.87 26.95
N ARG A 543 12.33 -9.54 27.69
CA ARG A 543 13.11 -8.31 27.51
C ARG A 543 14.61 -8.54 27.63
N ASP A 544 15.16 -8.64 28.84
CA ASP A 544 16.61 -8.57 29.03
C ASP A 544 17.35 -9.84 28.60
N ALA A 545 16.69 -11.01 28.72
CA ALA A 545 17.30 -12.28 28.36
C ALA A 545 17.69 -12.30 26.87
N HIS A 546 16.73 -11.98 25.99
CA HIS A 546 17.01 -11.94 24.55
C HIS A 546 17.75 -10.67 24.12
N GLN A 547 17.67 -9.57 24.88
CA GLN A 547 18.56 -8.42 24.68
C GLN A 547 20.03 -8.82 24.90
N SER A 548 20.30 -9.70 25.87
CA SER A 548 21.64 -10.12 26.23
C SER A 548 22.20 -11.27 25.39
N LEU A 549 21.33 -12.20 24.97
CA LEU A 549 21.74 -13.40 24.23
C LEU A 549 21.54 -13.29 22.72
N LEU A 550 20.50 -12.58 22.27
CA LEU A 550 19.97 -12.65 20.89
C LEU A 550 19.86 -11.26 20.23
N ALA A 551 20.67 -10.30 20.67
CA ALA A 551 20.67 -8.92 20.19
C ALA A 551 19.27 -8.28 20.14
N THR A 552 18.41 -8.61 21.10
CA THR A 552 17.03 -8.09 21.22
C THR A 552 16.12 -8.46 20.05
N ARG A 553 16.43 -9.54 19.30
CA ARG A 553 15.72 -9.89 18.06
C ARG A 553 14.44 -10.68 18.25
N VAL A 554 14.08 -11.09 19.47
CA VAL A 554 12.85 -11.87 19.69
C VAL A 554 11.62 -11.03 19.29
N ARG A 555 10.79 -11.64 18.43
CA ARG A 555 9.68 -10.98 17.72
C ARG A 555 8.38 -11.09 18.52
N THR A 556 7.48 -10.15 18.28
CA THR A 556 6.15 -10.11 18.93
C THR A 556 5.38 -11.42 18.76
N GLN A 557 5.48 -12.07 17.60
CA GLN A 557 4.79 -13.32 17.32
C GLN A 557 5.18 -14.46 18.27
N ASP A 558 6.48 -14.61 18.56
CA ASP A 558 6.97 -15.68 19.44
C ASP A 558 6.71 -15.38 20.92
N LEU A 559 6.67 -14.10 21.31
CA LEU A 559 6.28 -13.67 22.65
C LEU A 559 4.79 -13.92 22.90
N LEU A 560 3.93 -13.47 21.98
CA LEU A 560 2.48 -13.60 22.12
C LEU A 560 2.02 -15.05 22.15
N ARG A 561 2.65 -15.90 21.35
CA ARG A 561 2.28 -17.31 21.24
C ARG A 561 2.42 -18.09 22.55
N VAL A 562 3.29 -17.64 23.47
CA VAL A 562 3.49 -18.28 24.78
C VAL A 562 3.01 -17.43 25.96
N ALA A 563 2.53 -16.21 25.72
CA ALA A 563 2.14 -15.28 26.78
C ALA A 563 1.05 -15.88 27.70
N GLU A 564 -0.07 -16.35 27.14
CA GLU A 564 -1.16 -16.95 27.93
C GLU A 564 -0.69 -18.17 28.73
N ALA A 565 0.08 -19.07 28.09
CA ALA A 565 0.65 -20.24 28.75
C ALA A 565 1.59 -19.86 29.91
N THR A 566 2.39 -18.81 29.73
CA THR A 566 3.29 -18.30 30.78
C THR A 566 2.48 -17.73 31.95
N ALA A 567 1.41 -16.97 31.68
CA ALA A 567 0.55 -16.40 32.72
C ALA A 567 -0.16 -17.47 33.54
N LYS A 568 -0.61 -18.56 32.90
CA LYS A 568 -1.26 -19.69 33.56
C LYS A 568 -0.28 -20.61 34.28
N GLY A 569 0.90 -20.83 33.70
CA GLY A 569 1.90 -21.74 34.24
C GLY A 569 2.70 -21.16 35.42
N LEU A 570 2.89 -19.84 35.46
CA LEU A 570 3.71 -19.14 36.46
C LEU A 570 2.96 -17.94 37.11
N PRO A 571 1.77 -18.15 37.70
CA PRO A 571 0.99 -17.05 38.29
C PRO A 571 1.64 -16.39 39.51
N GLN A 572 2.65 -17.02 40.12
CA GLN A 572 3.38 -16.53 41.29
C GLN A 572 4.43 -15.45 40.96
N LEU A 573 4.72 -15.22 39.67
CA LEU A 573 5.67 -14.18 39.27
C LEU A 573 5.18 -12.81 39.75
N PHE A 574 6.12 -12.00 40.25
CA PHE A 574 5.85 -10.60 40.58
C PHE A 574 5.50 -9.82 39.32
N SER A 575 6.38 -9.86 38.31
CA SER A 575 6.20 -9.15 37.05
C SER A 575 6.85 -9.89 35.88
N TRP A 576 6.46 -9.48 34.68
CA TRP A 576 7.23 -9.74 33.46
C TRP A 576 7.94 -8.48 33.04
N GLU A 577 9.26 -8.55 32.97
CA GLU A 577 10.01 -7.53 32.26
C GLU A 577 9.91 -7.81 30.76
N MET A 578 9.10 -6.99 30.08
CA MET A 578 8.68 -7.26 28.70
C MET A 578 8.84 -6.06 27.76
N TRP A 579 9.32 -4.93 28.28
CA TRP A 579 9.40 -3.67 27.52
C TRP A 579 10.55 -2.75 27.97
N GLY A 580 10.79 -1.70 27.19
CA GLY A 580 11.89 -0.76 27.45
C GLY A 580 13.25 -1.33 27.10
N GLY A 581 14.33 -0.74 27.63
CA GLY A 581 15.69 -1.04 27.16
C GLY A 581 15.82 -0.86 25.64
N ALA A 582 16.45 -1.82 24.95
CA ALA A 582 16.65 -1.75 23.50
C ALA A 582 15.41 -2.18 22.67
N THR A 583 14.38 -2.77 23.30
CA THR A 583 13.25 -3.38 22.58
C THR A 583 12.48 -2.38 21.73
N PHE A 584 12.36 -1.12 22.17
CA PHE A 584 11.58 -0.09 21.48
C PHE A 584 12.17 0.27 20.11
N ASP A 585 13.46 0.61 20.07
CA ASP A 585 14.19 0.90 18.82
C ASP A 585 14.33 -0.34 17.95
N VAL A 586 14.71 -1.49 18.53
CA VAL A 586 14.97 -2.71 17.76
C VAL A 586 13.72 -3.25 17.09
N ALA A 587 12.55 -3.16 17.74
CA ALA A 587 11.27 -3.53 17.15
C ALA A 587 11.02 -2.78 15.83
N MET A 588 11.18 -1.45 15.84
CA MET A 588 10.93 -0.63 14.64
C MET A 588 12.07 -0.76 13.61
N ARG A 589 13.32 -0.69 14.07
CA ARG A 589 14.50 -0.60 13.21
C ARG A 589 14.80 -1.91 12.49
N PHE A 590 14.81 -3.02 13.22
CA PHE A 590 15.29 -4.31 12.72
C PHE A 590 14.17 -5.31 12.50
N LEU A 591 13.18 -5.36 13.38
CA LEU A 591 12.06 -6.32 13.29
C LEU A 591 10.89 -5.78 12.45
N LYS A 592 10.91 -4.47 12.16
CA LYS A 592 9.90 -3.77 11.37
C LYS A 592 8.49 -3.96 11.94
N GLU A 593 8.37 -3.92 13.26
CA GLU A 593 7.12 -4.04 14.01
C GLU A 593 6.97 -2.93 15.06
N CYS A 594 5.73 -2.63 15.44
CA CYS A 594 5.45 -1.55 16.37
C CYS A 594 5.57 -2.03 17.82
N PRO A 595 6.45 -1.43 18.66
CA PRO A 595 6.56 -1.83 20.06
C PRO A 595 5.25 -1.61 20.83
N TRP A 596 4.47 -0.58 20.49
CA TRP A 596 3.18 -0.30 21.15
C TRP A 596 2.13 -1.37 20.84
N GLU A 597 2.12 -1.91 19.62
CA GLU A 597 1.24 -3.02 19.25
C GLU A 597 1.64 -4.29 20.01
N ARG A 598 2.94 -4.53 20.19
CA ARG A 598 3.45 -5.60 21.07
C ARG A 598 2.91 -5.44 22.49
N LEU A 599 3.05 -4.25 23.08
CA LEU A 599 2.56 -3.99 24.45
C LEU A 599 1.06 -4.25 24.58
N ALA A 600 0.26 -3.68 23.67
CA ALA A 600 -1.19 -3.82 23.71
C ALA A 600 -1.65 -5.28 23.58
N ARG A 601 -1.09 -6.03 22.62
CA ARG A 601 -1.44 -7.43 22.39
C ARG A 601 -0.98 -8.33 23.55
N MET A 602 0.20 -8.06 24.10
CA MET A 602 0.68 -8.80 25.29
C MET A 602 -0.23 -8.54 26.48
N ARG A 603 -0.69 -7.29 26.67
CA ARG A 603 -1.60 -6.91 27.75
C ARG A 603 -2.95 -7.61 27.62
N GLU A 604 -3.48 -7.71 26.41
CA GLU A 604 -4.70 -8.47 26.12
C GLU A 604 -4.53 -9.97 26.44
N ALA A 605 -3.39 -10.56 26.06
CA ALA A 605 -3.10 -11.99 26.31
C ALA A 605 -2.82 -12.32 27.79
N ALA A 606 -2.31 -11.36 28.57
CA ALA A 606 -1.97 -11.55 29.97
C ALA A 606 -2.43 -10.34 30.82
N PRO A 607 -3.74 -10.18 31.06
CA PRO A 607 -4.28 -9.02 31.77
C PRO A 607 -3.90 -8.97 33.26
N ASN A 608 -3.56 -10.13 33.83
CA ASN A 608 -3.42 -10.33 35.28
C ASN A 608 -1.96 -10.35 35.79
N VAL A 609 -0.99 -9.98 34.96
CA VAL A 609 0.44 -9.95 35.32
C VAL A 609 0.94 -8.52 35.33
N LEU A 610 1.78 -8.12 36.30
CA LEU A 610 2.43 -6.81 36.26
C LEU A 610 3.39 -6.76 35.07
N PHE A 611 3.27 -5.75 34.21
CA PHE A 611 4.28 -5.52 33.17
C PHE A 611 5.30 -4.51 33.65
N GLN A 612 6.54 -4.93 33.61
CA GLN A 612 7.69 -4.13 33.96
C GLN A 612 8.44 -3.68 32.71
N MET A 613 8.91 -2.43 32.74
CA MET A 613 9.83 -1.91 31.73
C MET A 613 11.09 -1.33 32.34
N LEU A 614 12.20 -1.45 31.61
CA LEU A 614 13.42 -0.70 31.90
C LEU A 614 13.33 0.69 31.27
N PHE A 615 13.40 1.72 32.10
CA PHE A 615 13.23 3.12 31.72
C PHE A 615 14.44 3.96 32.18
N ARG A 616 15.01 4.77 31.29
CA ARG A 616 16.11 5.67 31.66
C ARG A 616 15.56 7.05 31.95
N GLY A 617 15.80 7.58 33.14
CA GLY A 617 15.08 8.74 33.66
C GLY A 617 15.06 9.94 32.69
N ALA A 618 16.23 10.37 32.22
CA ALA A 618 16.37 11.54 31.36
C ALA A 618 16.18 11.27 29.85
N ASN A 619 16.14 9.99 29.45
CA ASN A 619 16.18 9.58 28.04
C ASN A 619 14.99 8.69 27.63
N ALA A 620 14.11 8.34 28.56
CA ALA A 620 13.08 7.31 28.39
C ALA A 620 13.64 5.99 27.84
N VAL A 621 13.38 5.71 26.56
CA VAL A 621 13.90 4.55 25.82
C VAL A 621 14.87 4.94 24.71
N GLY A 622 15.18 6.23 24.55
CA GLY A 622 16.01 6.81 23.50
C GLY A 622 17.52 6.84 23.78
N TYR A 623 18.33 7.37 22.86
CA TYR A 623 19.81 7.42 23.01
C TYR A 623 20.37 8.79 23.39
N THR A 624 19.55 9.85 23.39
CA THR A 624 19.92 11.22 23.76
C THR A 624 18.94 11.78 24.78
N ASN A 625 19.23 12.96 25.35
CA ASN A 625 18.32 13.62 26.28
C ASN A 625 17.12 14.23 25.54
N TYR A 626 15.97 14.20 26.19
CA TYR A 626 14.74 14.75 25.65
C TYR A 626 14.17 15.84 26.58
N PRO A 627 13.40 16.78 26.04
CA PRO A 627 12.69 17.76 26.85
C PRO A 627 11.67 17.07 27.77
N ASP A 628 11.37 17.70 28.91
CA ASP A 628 10.57 17.10 29.99
C ASP A 628 9.15 16.70 29.56
N ASN A 629 8.58 17.44 28.61
CA ASN A 629 7.25 17.16 28.09
C ASN A 629 7.21 15.84 27.30
N VAL A 630 8.32 15.42 26.67
CA VAL A 630 8.43 14.12 25.99
C VAL A 630 8.49 12.99 27.00
N ILE A 631 9.31 13.12 28.04
CA ILE A 631 9.46 12.11 29.11
C ILE A 631 8.11 11.89 29.81
N THR A 632 7.46 12.98 30.21
CA THR A 632 6.16 12.92 30.91
C THR A 632 5.07 12.32 30.01
N ALA A 633 5.00 12.72 28.74
CA ALA A 633 4.03 12.19 27.79
C ALA A 633 4.27 10.70 27.49
N PHE A 634 5.52 10.26 27.41
CA PHE A 634 5.85 8.84 27.22
C PHE A 634 5.41 8.01 28.42
N VAL A 635 5.73 8.43 29.65
CA VAL A 635 5.33 7.71 30.88
C VAL A 635 3.81 7.55 30.93
N ARG A 636 3.07 8.63 30.67
CA ARG A 636 1.61 8.61 30.60
C ARG A 636 1.09 7.60 29.58
N GLU A 637 1.61 7.61 28.36
CA GLU A 637 1.13 6.72 27.31
C GLU A 637 1.54 5.25 27.56
N ALA A 638 2.73 5.01 28.11
CA ALA A 638 3.18 3.69 28.52
C ALA A 638 2.31 3.12 29.66
N ALA A 639 2.00 3.93 30.67
CA ALA A 639 1.12 3.54 31.78
C ALA A 639 -0.30 3.20 31.29
N ARG A 640 -0.86 4.02 30.40
CA ARG A 640 -2.17 3.78 29.77
C ARG A 640 -2.20 2.55 28.87
N SER A 641 -1.09 2.27 28.20
CA SER A 641 -0.96 1.12 27.30
C SER A 641 -0.73 -0.20 28.05
N GLY A 642 -0.47 -0.15 29.37
CA GLY A 642 -0.44 -1.32 30.23
C GLY A 642 0.89 -1.61 30.93
N ILE A 643 1.85 -0.69 30.95
CA ILE A 643 3.02 -0.79 31.84
C ILE A 643 2.59 -0.47 33.27
N ASP A 644 3.05 -1.29 34.21
CA ASP A 644 2.71 -1.21 35.62
C ASP A 644 3.89 -0.82 36.51
N VAL A 645 5.08 -1.34 36.18
CA VAL A 645 6.32 -1.10 36.91
C VAL A 645 7.35 -0.44 35.99
N PHE A 646 7.82 0.74 36.39
CA PHE A 646 8.88 1.45 35.69
C PHE A 646 10.16 1.33 36.52
N ARG A 647 11.10 0.50 36.04
CA ARG A 647 12.45 0.46 36.59
C ARG A 647 13.24 1.63 36.02
N ILE A 648 13.29 2.73 36.77
CA ILE A 648 13.92 3.99 36.43
C ILE A 648 15.37 3.95 36.86
N PHE A 649 16.30 4.11 35.93
CA PHE A 649 17.72 4.23 36.24
C PHE A 649 18.36 5.42 35.54
N ASP A 650 19.50 5.86 36.05
CA ASP A 650 20.41 6.79 35.40
C ASP A 650 21.76 6.11 35.13
N SER A 651 22.37 6.43 34.00
CA SER A 651 23.61 5.74 33.57
C SER A 651 24.84 6.07 34.41
N LEU A 652 24.75 7.09 35.26
CA LEU A 652 25.78 7.58 36.15
C LEU A 652 25.33 7.57 37.62
N ASN A 653 24.19 6.94 37.94
CA ASN A 653 23.55 7.01 39.26
C ASN A 653 23.25 8.45 39.72
N TRP A 654 22.94 9.34 38.78
CA TRP A 654 22.69 10.74 39.08
C TRP A 654 21.20 11.00 39.35
N LEU A 655 20.86 11.28 40.62
CA LEU A 655 19.48 11.45 41.07
C LEU A 655 18.68 12.52 40.27
N PRO A 656 19.22 13.73 39.98
CA PRO A 656 18.51 14.70 39.15
C PRO A 656 18.07 14.17 37.79
N GLY A 657 18.80 13.19 37.23
CA GLY A 657 18.44 12.51 35.99
C GLY A 657 17.21 11.59 36.11
N MET A 658 16.76 11.26 37.33
CA MET A 658 15.67 10.31 37.59
C MET A 658 14.41 10.97 38.19
N GLU A 659 14.55 12.08 38.92
CA GLU A 659 13.45 12.71 39.68
C GLU A 659 12.20 12.97 38.83
N LEU A 660 12.36 13.56 37.63
CA LEU A 660 11.24 13.82 36.72
C LEU A 660 10.45 12.55 36.37
N ALA A 661 11.17 11.45 36.11
CA ALA A 661 10.55 10.19 35.73
C ALA A 661 9.85 9.52 36.92
N ILE A 662 10.47 9.56 38.11
CA ILE A 662 9.87 9.05 39.35
C ILE A 662 8.55 9.78 39.61
N ASP A 663 8.57 11.11 39.57
CA ASP A 663 7.39 11.95 39.72
C ASP A 663 6.31 11.64 38.68
N ALA A 664 6.68 11.53 37.41
CA ALA A 664 5.73 11.25 36.33
C ALA A 664 5.05 9.88 36.52
N VAL A 665 5.81 8.85 36.91
CA VAL A 665 5.26 7.50 37.15
C VAL A 665 4.32 7.49 38.34
N ARG A 666 4.69 8.17 39.44
CA ARG A 666 3.82 8.31 40.63
C ARG A 666 2.52 9.03 40.31
N ARG A 667 2.55 10.09 39.49
CA ARG A 667 1.34 10.82 39.06
C ARG A 667 0.36 9.96 38.26
N GLU A 668 0.87 8.99 37.50
CA GLU A 668 0.05 8.05 36.72
C GLU A 668 -0.39 6.83 37.56
N GLY A 669 -0.11 6.81 38.87
CA GLY A 669 -0.54 5.76 39.79
C GLY A 669 0.16 4.42 39.57
N LYS A 670 1.35 4.43 38.97
CA LYS A 670 2.16 3.24 38.67
C LYS A 670 3.33 3.11 39.64
N VAL A 671 4.03 1.96 39.60
CA VAL A 671 5.14 1.66 40.51
C VAL A 671 6.42 2.29 39.97
N ALA A 672 6.98 3.23 40.72
CA ALA A 672 8.31 3.79 40.46
C ALA A 672 9.37 2.94 41.19
N GLU A 673 10.05 2.06 40.45
CA GLU A 673 11.22 1.36 40.95
C GLU A 673 12.47 2.17 40.60
N ALA A 674 13.05 2.87 41.57
CA ALA A 674 14.25 3.69 41.35
C ALA A 674 15.50 2.82 41.54
N ALA A 675 16.28 2.65 40.48
CA ALA A 675 17.38 1.72 40.44
C ALA A 675 18.75 2.40 40.57
N LEU A 676 19.54 1.94 41.56
CA LEU A 676 20.97 2.19 41.59
C LEU A 676 21.69 1.15 40.72
N CYS A 677 22.65 1.59 39.91
CA CYS A 677 23.51 0.70 39.13
C CYS A 677 24.73 0.30 39.97
N TYR A 678 25.01 -0.99 40.05
CA TYR A 678 26.15 -1.52 40.80
C TYR A 678 27.40 -1.56 39.92
N THR A 679 28.52 -1.05 40.43
CA THR A 679 29.86 -1.13 39.82
C THR A 679 30.91 -1.25 40.91
N GLY A 680 32.11 -1.70 40.54
CA GLY A 680 33.16 -1.92 41.52
C GLY A 680 32.94 -3.14 42.40
N ASP A 681 33.55 -3.12 43.59
CA ASP A 681 33.45 -4.18 44.58
C ASP A 681 33.49 -3.56 45.98
N ILE A 682 32.37 -3.61 46.69
CA ILE A 682 32.25 -3.03 48.03
C ILE A 682 33.14 -3.73 49.08
N LEU A 683 33.67 -4.91 48.75
CA LEU A 683 34.59 -5.67 49.60
C LEU A 683 36.06 -5.35 49.29
N ASP A 684 36.37 -4.63 48.21
CA ASP A 684 37.73 -4.21 47.89
C ASP A 684 38.05 -2.85 48.53
N PRO A 685 38.87 -2.80 49.61
CA PRO A 685 39.21 -1.55 50.27
C PRO A 685 40.06 -0.61 49.41
N LYS A 686 40.61 -1.08 48.26
CA LYS A 686 41.39 -0.24 47.34
C LYS A 686 40.51 0.55 46.37
N ARG A 687 39.24 0.21 46.21
CA ARG A 687 38.26 0.95 45.40
C ARG A 687 37.31 1.73 46.31
N ASP A 688 37.78 2.85 46.80
CA ASP A 688 37.13 3.69 47.81
C ASP A 688 36.06 4.65 47.27
N LYS A 689 35.83 4.69 45.95
CA LYS A 689 34.79 5.51 45.32
C LYS A 689 33.38 4.94 45.48
N TYR A 690 33.18 3.66 45.14
CA TYR A 690 31.89 2.97 45.14
C TYR A 690 31.74 2.04 46.36
N THR A 691 31.77 2.64 47.55
CA THR A 691 31.73 1.92 48.83
C THR A 691 30.32 1.52 49.25
N LEU A 692 30.20 0.67 50.27
CA LEU A 692 28.89 0.37 50.90
C LEU A 692 28.15 1.65 51.31
N LYS A 693 28.87 2.64 51.88
CA LYS A 693 28.31 3.93 52.28
C LYS A 693 27.75 4.71 51.09
N TYR A 694 28.40 4.66 49.93
CA TYR A 694 27.89 5.30 48.71
C TYR A 694 26.51 4.73 48.34
N TYR A 695 26.38 3.40 48.30
CA TYR A 695 25.12 2.75 47.93
C TYR A 695 24.00 2.98 48.95
N VAL A 696 24.30 2.93 50.26
CA VAL A 696 23.32 3.22 51.32
C VAL A 696 22.82 4.66 51.23
N ASN A 697 23.72 5.64 51.03
CA ASN A 697 23.32 7.03 50.88
C ASN A 697 22.43 7.24 49.64
N LEU A 698 22.85 6.69 48.50
CA LEU A 698 22.06 6.78 47.27
C LEU A 698 20.68 6.13 47.42
N ALA A 699 20.59 4.97 48.08
CA ALA A 699 19.31 4.31 48.35
C ALA A 699 18.37 5.19 49.19
N LYS A 700 18.88 5.82 50.26
CA LYS A 700 18.11 6.77 51.07
C LYS A 700 17.67 7.98 50.24
N ASP A 701 18.51 8.45 49.32
CA ASP A 701 18.17 9.59 48.47
C ASP A 701 17.05 9.23 47.48
N LEU A 702 17.08 8.01 46.90
CA LEU A 702 16.04 7.49 46.01
C LEU A 702 14.71 7.24 46.74
N GLU A 703 14.76 6.73 47.97
CA GLU A 703 13.57 6.59 48.82
C GLU A 703 12.93 7.97 49.10
N ARG A 704 13.74 8.97 49.47
CA ARG A 704 13.25 10.35 49.68
C ARG A 704 12.69 11.00 48.41
N ALA A 705 13.19 10.60 47.24
CA ALA A 705 12.66 11.02 45.94
C ALA A 705 11.31 10.35 45.60
N GLY A 706 10.82 9.42 46.43
CA GLY A 706 9.49 8.81 46.28
C GLY A 706 9.49 7.45 45.57
N ALA A 707 10.62 6.75 45.51
CA ALA A 707 10.64 5.38 45.00
C ALA A 707 9.69 4.47 45.80
N ASN A 708 8.89 3.66 45.12
CA ASN A 708 8.07 2.63 45.77
C ASN A 708 8.89 1.36 46.06
N ILE A 709 9.90 1.10 45.23
CA ILE A 709 10.81 -0.05 45.30
C ILE A 709 12.21 0.46 44.96
N LEU A 710 13.22 0.00 45.72
CA LEU A 710 14.62 0.21 45.37
C LEU A 710 15.07 -0.88 44.39
N GLY A 711 15.47 -0.50 43.19
CA GLY A 711 16.15 -1.40 42.26
C GLY A 711 17.65 -1.46 42.52
N ILE A 712 18.26 -2.64 42.50
CA ILE A 712 19.71 -2.82 42.40
C ILE A 712 20.00 -3.42 41.03
N LYS A 713 20.54 -2.61 40.12
CA LYS A 713 20.87 -3.02 38.77
C LYS A 713 22.36 -3.34 38.66
N ASP A 714 22.72 -4.60 38.85
CA ASP A 714 24.04 -5.13 38.54
C ASP A 714 24.11 -5.55 37.05
N MET A 715 24.23 -4.55 36.17
CA MET A 715 24.16 -4.71 34.71
C MET A 715 25.28 -5.56 34.08
N ALA A 716 26.35 -5.85 34.82
CA ALA A 716 27.49 -6.61 34.33
C ALA A 716 27.66 -7.96 35.05
N GLY A 717 26.98 -8.21 36.17
CA GLY A 717 27.18 -9.42 36.96
C GLY A 717 28.41 -9.36 37.86
N LEU A 718 28.68 -8.16 38.42
CA LEU A 718 29.84 -7.85 39.26
C LEU A 718 29.60 -8.16 40.74
N LEU A 719 28.34 -8.15 41.18
CA LEU A 719 28.01 -8.35 42.58
C LEU A 719 28.33 -9.81 42.96
N LYS A 720 29.35 -9.99 43.81
CA LYS A 720 29.75 -11.31 44.30
C LYS A 720 28.77 -11.79 45.38
N PRO A 721 28.62 -13.11 45.61
CA PRO A 721 27.66 -13.62 46.59
C PRO A 721 27.79 -13.02 48.00
N TYR A 722 29.02 -12.93 48.53
CA TYR A 722 29.25 -12.33 49.85
C TYR A 722 29.10 -10.80 49.86
N ALA A 723 29.35 -10.14 48.71
CA ALA A 723 29.09 -8.71 48.57
C ALA A 723 27.58 -8.44 48.55
N ALA A 724 26.78 -9.32 47.93
CA ALA A 724 25.33 -9.25 47.95
C ALA A 724 24.80 -9.39 49.38
N GLU A 725 25.30 -10.35 50.17
CA GLU A 725 24.89 -10.49 51.57
C GLU A 725 25.10 -9.20 52.37
N VAL A 726 26.29 -8.60 52.26
CA VAL A 726 26.64 -7.35 52.97
C VAL A 726 25.79 -6.18 52.48
N LEU A 727 25.65 -6.01 51.17
CA LEU A 727 24.91 -4.90 50.57
C LEU A 727 23.42 -4.98 50.93
N ILE A 728 22.79 -6.13 50.73
CA ILE A 728 21.36 -6.31 50.96
C ILE A 728 21.04 -6.13 52.44
N ARG A 729 21.81 -6.72 53.35
CA ARG A 729 21.58 -6.57 54.80
C ARG A 729 21.65 -5.10 55.22
N ALA A 730 22.69 -4.39 54.79
CA ALA A 730 22.83 -2.97 55.10
C ALA A 730 21.67 -2.13 54.53
N LEU A 731 21.20 -2.42 53.32
CA LEU A 731 20.07 -1.69 52.74
C LEU A 731 18.77 -1.99 53.47
N LYS A 732 18.47 -3.26 53.80
CA LYS A 732 17.26 -3.63 54.56
C LYS A 732 17.22 -3.02 55.97
N GLU A 733 18.37 -2.71 56.55
CA GLU A 733 18.46 -2.02 57.85
C GLU A 733 18.27 -0.49 57.74
N GLU A 734 18.50 0.09 56.55
CA GLU A 734 18.65 1.54 56.39
C GLU A 734 17.54 2.22 55.57
N ILE A 735 16.72 1.46 54.83
CA ILE A 735 15.57 1.96 54.05
C ILE A 735 14.27 1.19 54.36
N GLY A 736 13.12 1.82 54.15
CA GLY A 736 11.78 1.31 54.47
C GLY A 736 10.96 0.82 53.29
N ILE A 737 11.57 0.62 52.12
CA ILE A 737 10.93 0.15 50.88
C ILE A 737 11.51 -1.20 50.42
N PRO A 738 10.77 -2.01 49.64
CA PRO A 738 11.28 -3.26 49.08
C PRO A 738 12.54 -3.09 48.23
N ILE A 739 13.36 -4.14 48.17
CA ILE A 739 14.56 -4.24 47.32
C ILE A 739 14.33 -5.26 46.21
N HIS A 740 14.53 -4.81 44.97
CA HIS A 740 14.46 -5.62 43.77
C HIS A 740 15.86 -5.76 43.15
N LEU A 741 16.43 -6.96 43.22
CA LEU A 741 17.79 -7.22 42.75
C LEU A 741 17.80 -7.80 41.34
N HIS A 742 18.53 -7.12 40.46
CA HIS A 742 18.78 -7.52 39.10
C HIS A 742 20.28 -7.76 38.90
N THR A 743 20.65 -8.89 38.30
CA THR A 743 22.03 -9.22 37.92
C THR A 743 22.09 -9.92 36.57
N HIS A 744 23.31 -10.15 36.09
CA HIS A 744 23.61 -11.04 34.96
C HIS A 744 24.50 -12.19 35.43
N ASP A 745 24.37 -13.35 34.80
CA ASP A 745 25.12 -14.56 35.13
C ASP A 745 26.45 -14.70 34.36
N THR A 746 27.02 -13.56 33.94
CA THR A 746 28.20 -13.54 33.04
C THR A 746 29.37 -14.29 33.65
N SER A 747 29.55 -14.15 34.97
CA SER A 747 30.60 -14.81 35.75
C SER A 747 30.28 -16.26 36.12
N GLY A 748 29.04 -16.71 35.95
CA GLY A 748 28.53 -18.00 36.43
C GLY A 748 28.22 -18.04 37.93
N ASN A 749 28.34 -16.91 38.64
CA ASN A 749 28.06 -16.80 40.08
C ASN A 749 26.65 -16.30 40.38
N GLY A 750 25.82 -16.03 39.37
CA GLY A 750 24.55 -15.32 39.53
C GLY A 750 23.56 -16.07 40.42
N VAL A 751 23.39 -17.39 40.23
CA VAL A 751 22.50 -18.20 41.10
C VAL A 751 22.98 -18.17 42.55
N ALA A 752 24.27 -18.41 42.79
CA ALA A 752 24.84 -18.38 44.15
C ALA A 752 24.68 -17.00 44.80
N MET A 753 24.81 -15.94 44.01
CA MET A 753 24.60 -14.57 44.46
C MET A 753 23.14 -14.32 44.86
N LEU A 754 22.17 -14.74 44.04
CA LEU A 754 20.75 -14.59 44.37
C LEU A 754 20.35 -15.37 45.62
N LEU A 755 20.92 -16.57 45.84
CA LEU A 755 20.69 -17.33 47.08
C LEU A 755 21.18 -16.57 48.31
N LYS A 756 22.38 -15.96 48.25
CA LYS A 756 22.90 -15.13 49.33
C LYS A 756 22.11 -13.84 49.54
N ALA A 757 21.64 -13.21 48.48
CA ALA A 757 20.75 -12.06 48.58
C ALA A 757 19.40 -12.46 49.21
N ALA A 758 18.85 -13.62 48.88
CA ALA A 758 17.61 -14.16 49.46
C ALA A 758 17.75 -14.42 50.96
N GLU A 759 18.86 -15.03 51.39
CA GLU A 759 19.20 -15.22 52.81
C GLU A 759 19.38 -13.88 53.56
N ALA A 760 19.86 -12.84 52.87
CA ALA A 760 20.01 -11.49 53.42
C ALA A 760 18.70 -10.68 53.43
N GLY A 761 17.61 -11.22 52.87
CA GLY A 761 16.28 -10.60 52.92
C GLY A 761 15.93 -9.73 51.72
N VAL A 762 16.54 -9.93 50.54
CA VAL A 762 16.08 -9.27 49.30
C VAL A 762 14.65 -9.71 48.98
N ASP A 763 13.80 -8.79 48.54
CA ASP A 763 12.36 -9.04 48.40
C ASP A 763 12.01 -9.66 47.03
N ILE A 764 12.59 -9.13 45.95
CA ILE A 764 12.32 -9.56 44.57
C ILE A 764 13.65 -9.77 43.83
N VAL A 765 13.72 -10.79 42.95
CA VAL A 765 14.87 -11.03 42.07
C VAL A 765 14.46 -11.21 40.61
N ASP A 766 15.33 -10.78 39.69
CA ASP A 766 15.19 -11.05 38.27
C ASP A 766 15.81 -12.41 37.88
N THR A 767 15.06 -13.23 37.15
CA THR A 767 15.54 -14.49 36.56
C THR A 767 15.02 -14.65 35.12
N ALA A 768 15.56 -15.60 34.38
CA ALA A 768 15.06 -15.97 33.04
C ALA A 768 14.76 -17.47 32.94
N ILE A 769 13.86 -17.85 32.03
CA ILE A 769 13.58 -19.26 31.70
C ILE A 769 14.87 -19.97 31.27
N ASN A 770 15.03 -21.23 31.69
CA ASN A 770 16.29 -21.98 31.62
C ASN A 770 17.00 -21.89 30.25
N SER A 771 16.29 -22.17 29.15
CA SER A 771 16.85 -22.18 27.79
C SER A 771 17.30 -20.81 27.25
N VAL A 772 16.97 -19.71 27.94
CA VAL A 772 17.36 -18.32 27.61
C VAL A 772 17.99 -17.61 28.82
N SER A 773 18.48 -18.38 29.78
CA SER A 773 19.21 -17.91 30.96
C SER A 773 20.72 -18.16 30.84
N GLY A 774 21.49 -17.70 31.83
CA GLY A 774 22.93 -17.94 31.94
C GLY A 774 23.76 -17.08 30.97
N LEU A 775 25.09 -17.19 31.07
CA LEU A 775 26.03 -16.37 30.30
C LEU A 775 25.73 -14.88 30.52
N THR A 776 25.59 -14.08 29.47
CA THR A 776 25.24 -12.67 29.59
C THR A 776 23.78 -12.43 30.00
N SER A 777 22.93 -13.45 30.09
CA SER A 777 21.54 -13.33 30.53
C SER A 777 21.42 -13.34 32.06
N GLN A 778 20.20 -13.28 32.58
CA GLN A 778 19.91 -13.47 34.00
C GLN A 778 20.21 -14.92 34.46
N PRO A 779 20.37 -15.14 35.77
CA PRO A 779 20.42 -16.47 36.36
C PRO A 779 19.18 -17.31 36.01
N SER A 780 19.37 -18.63 35.93
CA SER A 780 18.29 -19.58 35.62
C SER A 780 17.20 -19.55 36.69
N MET A 781 15.96 -19.30 36.27
CA MET A 781 14.77 -19.38 37.12
C MET A 781 14.63 -20.77 37.73
N GLY A 782 14.72 -21.82 36.90
CA GLY A 782 14.60 -23.21 37.38
C GLY A 782 15.67 -23.57 38.41
N ALA A 783 16.90 -23.08 38.24
CA ALA A 783 17.98 -23.31 39.20
C ALA A 783 17.70 -22.62 40.56
N VAL A 784 17.24 -21.36 40.55
CA VAL A 784 16.88 -20.63 41.78
C VAL A 784 15.68 -21.27 42.48
N VAL A 785 14.61 -21.57 41.72
CA VAL A 785 13.40 -22.22 42.23
C VAL A 785 13.73 -23.59 42.84
N ALA A 786 14.54 -24.40 42.15
CA ALA A 786 14.94 -25.71 42.66
C ALA A 786 15.82 -25.62 43.91
N ALA A 787 16.74 -24.66 43.96
CA ALA A 787 17.66 -24.48 45.08
C ALA A 787 16.97 -23.95 46.36
N LEU A 788 15.96 -23.10 46.21
CA LEU A 788 15.18 -22.56 47.34
C LEU A 788 14.04 -23.49 47.78
N ARG A 789 13.75 -24.55 47.02
CA ARG A 789 12.67 -25.48 47.37
C ARG A 789 12.90 -26.09 48.74
N PHE A 790 11.87 -26.07 49.58
CA PHE A 790 11.91 -26.52 50.99
C PHE A 790 12.80 -25.67 51.92
N GLN A 791 13.23 -24.47 51.49
CA GLN A 791 13.87 -23.48 52.35
C GLN A 791 12.85 -22.42 52.79
N GLU A 792 13.23 -21.56 53.74
CA GLU A 792 12.34 -20.51 54.26
C GLU A 792 11.86 -19.52 53.18
N ARG A 793 12.73 -19.23 52.20
CA ARG A 793 12.48 -18.32 51.06
C ARG A 793 11.97 -19.05 49.80
N ASP A 794 11.38 -20.25 49.92
CA ASP A 794 10.82 -21.00 48.78
C ASP A 794 9.87 -20.10 47.96
N THR A 795 10.10 -20.03 46.65
CA THR A 795 9.36 -19.16 45.71
C THR A 795 7.91 -19.62 45.48
N GLY A 796 7.61 -20.90 45.71
CA GLY A 796 6.30 -21.49 45.39
C GLY A 796 5.99 -21.64 43.90
N ILE A 797 6.95 -21.38 43.01
CA ILE A 797 6.84 -21.57 41.55
C ILE A 797 6.91 -23.07 41.21
N ASP A 798 6.05 -23.54 40.30
CA ASP A 798 6.09 -24.92 39.79
C ASP A 798 7.27 -25.12 38.83
N LEU A 799 8.27 -25.87 39.27
CA LEU A 799 9.43 -26.24 38.44
C LEU A 799 9.02 -26.99 37.16
N GLY A 800 7.97 -27.81 37.20
CA GLY A 800 7.48 -28.52 36.02
C GLY A 800 6.85 -27.58 34.98
N ALA A 801 6.29 -26.45 35.40
CA ALA A 801 5.84 -25.41 34.50
C ALA A 801 7.01 -24.66 33.86
N VAL A 802 8.04 -24.33 34.65
CA VAL A 802 9.28 -23.70 34.15
C VAL A 802 9.94 -24.57 33.07
N ASP A 803 10.05 -25.89 33.30
CA ASP A 803 10.67 -26.81 32.33
C ASP A 803 9.86 -26.90 31.02
N ARG A 804 8.53 -26.97 31.11
CA ARG A 804 7.66 -26.99 29.91
C ARG A 804 7.75 -25.69 29.10
N LEU A 805 7.83 -24.54 29.75
CA LEU A 805 8.08 -23.26 29.09
C LEU A 805 9.51 -23.18 28.53
N SER A 806 10.49 -23.78 29.20
CA SER A 806 11.85 -23.88 28.68
C SER A 806 11.94 -24.70 27.39
N HIS A 807 11.16 -25.78 27.23
CA HIS A 807 11.14 -26.54 25.97
C HIS A 807 10.59 -25.71 24.79
N TYR A 808 9.63 -24.82 25.04
CA TYR A 808 9.16 -23.86 24.02
C TYR A 808 10.30 -22.93 23.60
N TRP A 809 10.94 -22.30 24.59
CA TRP A 809 12.00 -21.32 24.36
C TRP A 809 13.27 -21.93 23.75
N GLU A 810 13.58 -23.19 24.03
CA GLU A 810 14.68 -23.93 23.39
C GLU A 810 14.50 -23.99 21.87
N VAL A 811 13.30 -24.35 21.40
CA VAL A 811 13.01 -24.43 19.95
C VAL A 811 12.96 -23.04 19.33
N VAL A 812 12.34 -22.06 20.00
CA VAL A 812 12.25 -20.68 19.50
C VAL A 812 13.62 -20.04 19.38
N ARG A 813 14.52 -20.26 20.35
CA ARG A 813 15.90 -19.74 20.33
C ARG A 813 16.64 -20.16 19.06
N CYS A 814 16.42 -21.37 18.55
CA CYS A 814 17.02 -21.83 17.29
C CYS A 814 16.66 -20.95 16.08
N TYR A 815 15.52 -20.25 16.08
CA TYR A 815 15.17 -19.33 14.98
C TYR A 815 16.14 -18.15 14.89
N TYR A 816 16.75 -17.81 16.03
CA TYR A 816 17.60 -16.64 16.26
C TYR A 816 19.09 -16.97 16.29
N GLU A 817 19.50 -18.19 15.90
CA GLU A 817 20.90 -18.62 15.88
C GLU A 817 21.88 -17.59 15.28
N PRO A 818 21.56 -16.88 14.17
CA PRO A 818 22.46 -15.86 13.61
C PRO A 818 22.76 -14.67 14.54
N PHE A 819 22.01 -14.49 15.63
CA PHE A 819 22.11 -13.37 16.56
C PHE A 819 22.67 -13.75 17.94
N GLU A 820 23.11 -15.00 18.12
CA GLU A 820 23.71 -15.46 19.38
C GLU A 820 24.96 -14.63 19.76
N SER A 821 25.12 -14.36 21.06
CA SER A 821 26.23 -13.53 21.59
C SER A 821 27.63 -14.11 21.36
N GLY A 822 27.72 -15.40 21.05
CA GLY A 822 28.98 -16.12 20.80
C GLY A 822 29.72 -16.57 22.06
N LEU A 823 29.32 -16.13 23.25
CA LEU A 823 29.77 -16.71 24.52
C LEU A 823 29.23 -18.13 24.67
N ARG A 824 30.09 -19.08 25.03
CA ARG A 824 29.73 -20.50 25.21
C ARG A 824 29.83 -20.99 26.65
N ALA A 825 30.47 -20.21 27.51
CA ALA A 825 30.72 -20.52 28.91
C ALA A 825 30.82 -19.22 29.72
N PRO A 826 30.71 -19.29 31.07
CA PRO A 826 30.95 -18.15 31.94
C PRO A 826 32.32 -17.51 31.69
N SER A 827 32.40 -16.19 31.88
CA SER A 827 33.64 -15.41 31.79
C SER A 827 33.84 -14.55 33.03
N THR A 828 34.93 -14.82 33.76
CA THR A 828 35.33 -14.04 34.93
C THR A 828 36.06 -12.75 34.57
N ASP A 829 36.43 -12.55 33.31
CA ASP A 829 37.05 -11.31 32.82
C ASP A 829 36.14 -10.10 33.04
N VAL A 830 34.83 -10.34 33.22
CA VAL A 830 33.86 -9.32 33.57
C VAL A 830 34.21 -8.56 34.84
N TYR A 831 34.84 -9.20 35.83
CA TYR A 831 35.29 -8.52 37.05
C TYR A 831 36.46 -7.56 36.80
N TYR A 832 37.20 -7.75 35.70
CA TYR A 832 38.27 -6.86 35.30
C TYR A 832 37.73 -5.70 34.45
N HIS A 833 37.06 -6.01 33.33
CA HIS A 833 36.65 -5.00 32.35
C HIS A 833 35.31 -4.32 32.64
N GLU A 834 34.43 -4.96 33.42
CA GLU A 834 33.13 -4.42 33.85
C GLU A 834 32.16 -4.04 32.73
N MET A 835 32.42 -4.43 31.48
CA MET A 835 31.45 -4.35 30.37
C MET A 835 30.14 -5.09 30.70
N PRO A 836 28.98 -4.42 30.60
CA PRO A 836 27.67 -5.08 30.63
C PRO A 836 27.49 -6.08 29.49
N GLY A 837 26.61 -7.07 29.66
CA GLY A 837 26.39 -8.14 28.67
C GLY A 837 26.10 -7.62 27.25
N GLY A 838 25.19 -6.65 27.12
CA GLY A 838 24.88 -6.03 25.83
C GLY A 838 26.05 -5.25 25.22
N GLN A 839 26.86 -4.58 26.05
CA GLN A 839 28.04 -3.84 25.57
C GLN A 839 29.13 -4.80 25.09
N PHE A 840 29.36 -5.92 25.80
CA PHE A 840 30.35 -6.92 25.41
C PHE A 840 30.07 -7.45 24.00
N THR A 841 28.82 -7.86 23.74
CA THR A 841 28.41 -8.39 22.44
C THR A 841 28.53 -7.35 21.33
N ASN A 842 28.03 -6.13 21.57
CA ASN A 842 28.07 -5.05 20.59
C ASN A 842 29.50 -4.58 20.27
N LEU A 843 30.33 -4.40 21.30
CA LEU A 843 31.70 -3.90 21.13
C LEU A 843 32.57 -4.90 20.38
N ARG A 844 32.33 -6.21 20.57
CA ARG A 844 33.02 -7.26 19.82
C ARG A 844 32.69 -7.21 18.33
N GLN A 845 31.41 -7.08 17.98
CA GLN A 845 31.00 -6.91 16.58
C GLN A 845 31.56 -5.62 15.97
N GLN A 846 31.60 -4.52 16.73
CA GLN A 846 32.21 -3.27 16.27
C GLN A 846 33.71 -3.45 16.02
N ALA A 847 34.43 -4.12 16.93
CA ALA A 847 35.85 -4.42 16.77
C ALA A 847 36.10 -5.25 15.50
N GLU A 848 35.27 -6.27 15.23
CA GLU A 848 35.34 -7.07 13.99
C GLU A 848 35.10 -6.21 12.75
N ALA A 849 34.08 -5.34 12.77
CA ALA A 849 33.73 -4.46 11.65
C ALA A 849 34.85 -3.46 11.29
N VAL A 850 35.66 -3.02 12.27
CA VAL A 850 36.80 -2.12 12.04
C VAL A 850 38.14 -2.85 11.92
N GLY A 851 38.13 -4.18 11.78
CA GLY A 851 39.35 -4.98 11.56
C GLY A 851 40.19 -5.23 12.83
N LEU A 852 39.65 -4.96 14.02
CA LEU A 852 40.28 -5.20 15.32
C LEU A 852 39.83 -6.51 16.00
N GLY A 853 39.04 -7.34 15.31
CA GLY A 853 38.52 -8.61 15.88
C GLY A 853 39.61 -9.56 16.39
N THR A 854 40.77 -9.64 15.71
CA THR A 854 41.92 -10.44 16.15
C THR A 854 42.71 -9.81 17.31
N ARG A 855 42.43 -8.55 17.66
CA ARG A 855 43.05 -7.76 18.74
C ARG A 855 42.07 -7.51 19.89
N TRP A 856 41.06 -8.37 20.05
CA TRP A 856 40.01 -8.21 21.06
C TRP A 856 40.56 -8.04 22.49
N ASP A 857 41.59 -8.78 22.86
CA ASP A 857 42.20 -8.67 24.19
C ASP A 857 42.81 -7.29 24.47
N GLU A 858 43.30 -6.61 23.43
CA GLU A 858 43.78 -5.22 23.54
C GLU A 858 42.61 -4.26 23.76
N VAL A 859 41.47 -4.48 23.08
CA VAL A 859 40.24 -3.69 23.26
C VAL A 859 39.70 -3.85 24.68
N VAL A 860 39.72 -5.07 25.24
CA VAL A 860 39.30 -5.34 26.62
C VAL A 860 40.19 -4.59 27.63
N ARG A 861 41.52 -4.64 27.45
CA ARG A 861 42.45 -3.88 28.30
C ARG A 861 42.27 -2.36 28.16
N ALA A 862 42.10 -1.87 26.94
CA ALA A 862 41.83 -0.46 26.67
C ALA A 862 40.53 0.00 27.32
N TYR A 863 39.48 -0.83 27.31
CA TYR A 863 38.21 -0.51 27.96
C TYR A 863 38.37 -0.28 29.47
N ARG A 864 39.16 -1.14 30.15
CA ARG A 864 39.49 -0.93 31.56
C ARG A 864 40.29 0.36 31.76
N ALA A 865 41.32 0.58 30.95
CA ALA A 865 42.15 1.78 31.05
C ALA A 865 41.34 3.07 30.85
N VAL A 866 40.40 3.08 29.89
CA VAL A 866 39.50 4.20 29.65
C VAL A 866 38.58 4.45 30.86
N ASN A 867 38.05 3.41 31.48
CA ASN A 867 37.24 3.58 32.70
C ASN A 867 38.04 4.28 33.80
N ASP A 868 39.29 3.87 34.01
CA ASP A 868 40.16 4.49 35.01
C ASP A 868 40.49 5.95 34.62
N MET A 869 40.75 6.22 33.34
CA MET A 869 40.95 7.59 32.82
C MET A 869 39.73 8.50 33.00
N PHE A 870 38.53 7.96 32.91
CA PHE A 870 37.29 8.73 33.12
C PHE A 870 36.97 8.95 34.60
N GLY A 871 37.84 8.49 35.50
CA GLY A 871 37.70 8.65 36.95
C GLY A 871 36.89 7.55 37.61
N ASP A 872 36.86 6.34 37.03
CA ASP A 872 36.07 5.18 37.46
C ASP A 872 34.57 5.46 37.47
N ILE A 873 33.86 5.08 36.40
CA ILE A 873 32.45 5.43 36.20
C ILE A 873 31.53 4.22 36.25
N VAL A 874 30.23 4.48 36.48
CA VAL A 874 29.16 3.52 36.22
C VAL A 874 29.05 3.31 34.71
N LYS A 875 29.09 2.06 34.27
CA LYS A 875 29.11 1.67 32.85
C LYS A 875 27.85 0.91 32.47
N VAL A 876 26.84 1.62 32.01
CA VAL A 876 25.59 1.06 31.46
C VAL A 876 25.19 1.90 30.25
N THR A 877 24.25 1.52 29.41
CA THR A 877 23.91 2.35 28.23
C THR A 877 23.39 3.73 28.69
N PRO A 878 23.96 4.86 28.20
CA PRO A 878 24.96 4.98 27.13
C PRO A 878 26.43 5.12 27.62
N SER A 879 26.73 5.34 28.91
CA SER A 879 28.10 5.51 29.42
C SER A 879 29.04 4.35 29.07
N SER A 880 28.56 3.11 29.10
CA SER A 880 29.32 1.92 28.68
C SER A 880 29.76 1.96 27.21
N LYS A 881 28.95 2.58 26.33
CA LYS A 881 29.30 2.81 24.92
C LYS A 881 30.38 3.89 24.81
N VAL A 882 30.30 4.96 25.59
CA VAL A 882 31.32 6.03 25.60
C VAL A 882 32.71 5.45 25.89
N VAL A 883 32.80 4.56 26.89
CA VAL A 883 34.04 3.85 27.23
C VAL A 883 34.50 2.95 26.06
N GLY A 884 33.57 2.26 25.41
CA GLY A 884 33.84 1.38 24.27
C GLY A 884 34.36 2.12 23.04
N ASP A 885 33.73 3.25 22.69
CA ASP A 885 34.12 4.06 21.53
C ASP A 885 35.54 4.61 21.70
N LEU A 886 35.90 5.09 22.89
CA LEU A 886 37.27 5.54 23.15
C LEU A 886 38.26 4.37 23.20
N ALA A 887 37.87 3.21 23.75
CA ALA A 887 38.73 2.03 23.75
C ALA A 887 39.08 1.55 22.33
N LEU A 888 38.09 1.49 21.44
CA LEU A 888 38.32 1.18 20.02
C LEU A 888 39.20 2.22 19.36
N PHE A 889 38.93 3.50 19.59
CA PHE A 889 39.72 4.61 19.06
C PHE A 889 41.19 4.49 19.50
N MET A 890 41.45 4.20 20.78
CA MET A 890 42.81 4.04 21.30
C MET A 890 43.53 2.85 20.65
N VAL A 891 42.89 1.69 20.54
CA VAL A 891 43.49 0.49 19.94
C VAL A 891 43.73 0.66 18.43
N GLN A 892 42.81 1.32 17.74
CA GLN A 892 42.93 1.63 16.32
C GLN A 892 44.13 2.54 16.03
N ASN A 893 44.36 3.52 16.89
CA ASN A 893 45.46 4.48 16.74
C ASN A 893 46.76 4.04 17.44
N GLY A 894 46.76 2.93 18.18
CA GLY A 894 47.91 2.43 18.94
C GLY A 894 48.30 3.34 20.10
N TRP A 895 47.32 3.97 20.76
CA TRP A 895 47.52 4.98 21.80
C TRP A 895 47.46 4.41 23.21
N SER A 896 48.34 4.88 24.09
CA SER A 896 48.24 4.70 25.54
C SER A 896 47.30 5.74 26.19
N PRO A 897 46.91 5.56 27.47
CA PRO A 897 46.20 6.59 28.23
C PRO A 897 46.91 7.97 28.23
N GLU A 898 48.23 7.98 28.30
CA GLU A 898 49.05 9.20 28.29
C GLU A 898 49.04 9.88 26.91
N ASP A 899 49.00 9.10 25.82
CA ASP A 899 48.87 9.63 24.46
C ASP A 899 47.56 10.39 24.26
N VAL A 900 46.47 9.94 24.89
CA VAL A 900 45.16 10.61 24.79
C VAL A 900 45.23 12.05 25.33
N ILE A 901 45.97 12.28 26.42
CA ILE A 901 46.14 13.60 27.03
C ILE A 901 47.13 14.44 26.21
N THR A 902 48.28 13.86 25.85
CA THR A 902 49.39 14.60 25.22
C THR A 902 49.15 14.91 23.74
N ARG A 903 48.38 14.08 23.03
CA ARG A 903 48.13 14.19 21.58
C ARG A 903 46.67 14.52 21.26
N GLY A 904 45.78 14.46 22.25
CA GLY A 904 44.33 14.61 22.08
C GLY A 904 43.87 15.94 21.50
N GLU A 905 44.61 17.03 21.71
CA GLU A 905 44.26 18.34 21.14
C GLU A 905 44.26 18.33 19.60
N THR A 906 45.06 17.44 18.99
CA THR A 906 45.26 17.37 17.53
C THR A 906 44.32 16.40 16.80
N VAL A 907 43.46 15.66 17.51
CA VAL A 907 42.58 14.64 16.91
C VAL A 907 41.12 14.84 17.31
N ASP A 908 40.19 14.37 16.48
CA ASP A 908 38.78 14.41 16.83
C ASP A 908 38.37 13.13 17.55
N PHE A 909 37.91 13.31 18.80
CA PHE A 909 37.38 12.22 19.62
C PHE A 909 36.02 11.75 19.10
N PRO A 910 35.63 10.50 19.38
CA PRO A 910 34.28 10.03 19.11
C PRO A 910 33.23 10.98 19.71
N GLN A 911 32.17 11.26 18.96
CA GLN A 911 31.12 12.21 19.36
C GLN A 911 30.49 11.88 20.72
N SER A 912 30.32 10.59 21.03
CA SER A 912 29.82 10.11 22.33
C SER A 912 30.70 10.53 23.51
N VAL A 913 32.02 10.54 23.33
CA VAL A 913 33.01 10.98 24.32
C VAL A 913 32.92 12.48 24.51
N VAL A 914 32.81 13.24 23.42
CA VAL A 914 32.62 14.69 23.48
C VAL A 914 31.33 15.05 24.22
N GLU A 915 30.21 14.41 23.89
CA GLU A 915 28.92 14.64 24.54
C GLU A 915 28.93 14.27 26.03
N PHE A 916 29.58 13.17 26.39
CA PHE A 916 29.79 12.77 27.79
C PHE A 916 30.53 13.85 28.56
N PHE A 917 31.71 14.29 28.09
CA PHE A 917 32.50 15.32 28.77
C PHE A 917 31.85 16.70 28.75
N ARG A 918 30.93 16.97 27.80
CA ARG A 918 30.10 18.19 27.84
C ARG A 918 29.04 18.14 28.92
N GLY A 919 28.74 16.99 29.52
CA GLY A 919 27.66 16.82 30.50
C GLY A 919 26.31 16.43 29.92
N TYR A 920 26.23 16.12 28.61
CA TYR A 920 24.98 15.71 27.94
C TYR A 920 24.52 14.30 28.31
N ILE A 921 25.22 13.56 29.17
CA ILE A 921 24.79 12.25 29.70
C ILE A 921 24.53 12.35 31.23
N GLY A 922 24.63 13.56 31.80
CA GLY A 922 24.56 13.80 33.23
C GLY A 922 25.94 13.97 33.87
N GLN A 923 25.97 14.00 35.20
CA GLN A 923 27.19 14.23 35.98
C GLN A 923 27.66 12.93 36.65
N PRO A 924 28.91 12.48 36.43
CA PRO A 924 29.44 11.31 37.11
C PRO A 924 29.70 11.60 38.60
N PRO A 925 29.56 10.61 39.50
CA PRO A 925 29.95 10.76 40.89
C PRO A 925 31.43 11.20 40.98
N GLY A 926 31.70 12.29 41.70
CA GLY A 926 33.05 12.87 41.82
C GLY A 926 33.47 13.82 40.68
N GLY A 927 32.61 14.04 39.67
CA GLY A 927 32.89 14.97 38.56
C GLY A 927 33.80 14.40 37.48
N PHE A 928 34.08 15.22 36.45
CA PHE A 928 34.96 14.86 35.34
C PHE A 928 36.44 15.16 35.66
N PRO A 929 37.40 14.33 35.20
CA PRO A 929 38.83 14.66 35.27
C PRO A 929 39.14 15.96 34.50
N PRO A 930 39.60 17.05 35.15
CA PRO A 930 39.65 18.37 34.52
C PRO A 930 40.56 18.48 33.30
N GLU A 931 41.74 17.85 33.34
CA GLU A 931 42.69 17.87 32.22
C GLU A 931 42.12 17.15 30.99
N LEU A 932 41.55 15.96 31.19
CA LEU A 932 40.95 15.18 30.11
C LEU A 932 39.71 15.88 29.53
N GLN A 933 38.87 16.48 30.39
CA GLN A 933 37.71 17.25 29.94
C GLN A 933 38.14 18.41 29.04
N LYS A 934 39.20 19.15 29.42
CA LYS A 934 39.72 20.25 28.60
C LYS A 934 40.22 19.76 27.23
N VAL A 935 40.97 18.67 27.21
CA VAL A 935 41.53 18.08 25.97
C VAL A 935 40.42 17.60 25.03
N VAL A 936 39.39 16.93 25.56
CA VAL A 936 38.27 16.43 24.76
C VAL A 936 37.39 17.57 24.22
N LEU A 937 37.13 18.59 25.04
CA LEU A 937 36.17 19.65 24.69
C LEU A 937 36.75 20.72 23.78
N LYS A 938 38.07 20.93 23.77
CA LYS A 938 38.75 21.92 22.90
C LYS A 938 38.10 23.31 22.95
N GLY A 939 37.74 23.77 24.15
CA GLY A 939 37.10 25.08 24.38
C GLY A 939 35.57 25.10 24.26
N LYS A 940 34.91 23.98 23.94
CA LYS A 940 33.44 23.87 24.07
C LYS A 940 33.04 23.94 25.55
N GLU A 941 32.02 24.75 25.87
CA GLU A 941 31.55 24.87 27.25
C GLU A 941 30.81 23.60 27.72
N PRO A 942 31.15 23.05 28.90
CA PRO A 942 30.41 21.98 29.55
C PRO A 942 29.19 22.52 30.31
N ILE A 943 28.19 21.65 30.50
CA ILE A 943 27.01 21.92 31.33
C ILE A 943 27.10 21.11 32.63
N THR A 944 26.54 21.66 33.71
CA THR A 944 26.48 21.02 35.03
C THR A 944 25.04 20.77 35.53
N CYS A 945 24.04 21.39 34.88
CA CYS A 945 22.63 21.15 35.11
C CYS A 945 22.13 19.92 34.34
N ARG A 946 20.86 19.56 34.55
CA ARG A 946 20.23 18.45 33.83
C ARG A 946 20.03 18.84 32.37
N PRO A 947 20.50 18.04 31.38
CA PRO A 947 20.44 18.44 29.98
C PRO A 947 19.03 18.78 29.48
N GLY A 948 18.00 18.11 30.00
CA GLY A 948 16.60 18.38 29.66
C GLY A 948 16.10 19.79 30.00
N GLU A 949 16.73 20.48 30.97
CA GLU A 949 16.38 21.86 31.36
C GLU A 949 16.82 22.90 30.32
N LEU A 950 17.75 22.52 29.44
CA LEU A 950 18.27 23.37 28.38
C LEU A 950 17.56 23.15 27.04
N LEU A 951 16.68 22.14 26.97
CA LEU A 951 16.00 21.77 25.74
C LEU A 951 14.62 22.43 25.68
N GLU A 952 14.34 23.07 24.54
CA GLU A 952 13.01 23.60 24.25
C GLU A 952 11.96 22.47 24.25
N PRO A 953 10.73 22.72 24.74
CA PRO A 953 9.65 21.73 24.70
C PRO A 953 9.40 21.21 23.28
N PHE A 954 9.21 19.90 23.14
CA PHE A 954 8.91 19.31 21.84
C PHE A 954 7.50 19.68 21.37
N ASP A 955 7.36 20.21 20.16
CA ASP A 955 6.06 20.57 19.56
C ASP A 955 5.43 19.36 18.84
N PHE A 956 4.55 18.65 19.57
CA PHE A 956 3.78 17.53 19.04
C PHE A 956 2.82 17.93 17.90
N ALA A 957 2.31 19.17 17.88
CA ALA A 957 1.41 19.63 16.83
C ALA A 957 2.16 19.90 15.53
N ALA A 958 3.37 20.48 15.61
CA ALA A 958 4.26 20.61 14.45
C ALA A 958 4.70 19.25 13.90
N ALA A 959 5.08 18.31 14.77
CA ALA A 959 5.44 16.95 14.36
C ALA A 959 4.29 16.23 13.64
N ARG A 960 3.06 16.39 14.15
CA ARG A 960 1.85 15.88 13.50
C ARG A 960 1.66 16.43 12.10
N ARG A 961 1.67 17.77 11.95
CA ARG A 961 1.54 18.42 10.62
C ARG A 961 2.60 17.92 9.65
N HIS A 962 3.86 17.86 10.10
CA HIS A 962 4.96 17.38 9.27
C HIS A 962 4.75 15.95 8.76
N LEU A 963 4.39 15.02 9.65
CA LEU A 963 4.17 13.62 9.27
C LEU A 963 2.92 13.45 8.38
N GLU A 964 1.84 14.16 8.69
CA GLU A 964 0.60 14.12 7.91
C GLU A 964 0.80 14.69 6.50
N GLU A 965 1.56 15.78 6.35
CA GLU A 965 1.95 16.35 5.06
C GLU A 965 2.86 15.40 4.26
N LYS A 966 3.82 14.77 4.92
CA LYS A 966 4.82 13.90 4.28
C LYS A 966 4.26 12.56 3.81
N PHE A 967 3.36 11.94 4.59
CA PHE A 967 2.83 10.59 4.31
C PHE A 967 1.36 10.58 3.89
N GLY A 968 0.65 11.71 3.95
CA GLY A 968 -0.74 11.81 3.50
C GLY A 968 -1.74 10.98 4.32
N ARG A 969 -1.45 10.72 5.60
CA ARG A 969 -2.31 9.98 6.54
C ARG A 969 -2.22 10.54 7.95
N ALA A 970 -3.27 10.31 8.75
CA ALA A 970 -3.26 10.64 10.17
C ALA A 970 -2.30 9.75 10.97
N PHE A 971 -1.73 10.32 12.04
CA PHE A 971 -0.83 9.64 12.98
C PHE A 971 -1.38 9.70 14.41
N SER A 972 -1.17 8.65 15.20
CA SER A 972 -1.61 8.57 16.60
C SER A 972 -0.62 9.26 17.55
N ASP A 973 -1.01 9.52 18.81
CA ASP A 973 -0.08 10.10 19.80
C ASP A 973 1.11 9.16 20.09
N ARG A 974 0.90 7.84 20.00
CA ARG A 974 1.96 6.82 20.09
C ARG A 974 2.96 6.93 18.93
N ASP A 975 2.47 7.22 17.73
CA ASP A 975 3.32 7.49 16.57
C ASP A 975 4.16 8.74 16.79
N LEU A 976 3.56 9.81 17.30
CA LEU A 976 4.28 11.06 17.57
C LEU A 976 5.33 10.90 18.67
N LEU A 977 5.06 10.12 19.72
CA LEU A 977 6.05 9.80 20.75
C LEU A 977 7.21 8.96 20.18
N SER A 978 6.89 7.98 19.33
CA SER A 978 7.90 7.16 18.65
C SER A 978 8.77 8.02 17.73
N TYR A 979 8.17 8.96 17.01
CA TYR A 979 8.87 9.95 16.19
C TYR A 979 9.71 10.92 17.03
N ALA A 980 9.20 11.44 18.14
CA ALA A 980 9.94 12.33 19.03
C ALA A 980 11.21 11.68 19.58
N LEU A 981 11.15 10.38 19.89
CA LEU A 981 12.28 9.61 20.38
C LEU A 981 13.23 9.19 19.25
N TYR A 982 12.68 8.78 18.11
CA TYR A 982 13.41 8.17 16.99
C TYR A 982 12.92 8.64 15.61
N PRO A 983 13.17 9.91 15.21
CA PRO A 983 12.58 10.48 14.00
C PRO A 983 12.86 9.66 12.73
N GLN A 984 14.14 9.39 12.46
CA GLN A 984 14.59 8.67 11.26
C GLN A 984 14.10 7.22 11.25
N VAL A 985 14.21 6.52 12.39
CA VAL A 985 13.79 5.11 12.51
C VAL A 985 12.29 4.98 12.29
N PHE A 986 11.52 5.89 12.88
CA PHE A 986 10.08 5.89 12.75
C PHE A 986 9.66 6.12 11.30
N GLU A 987 10.26 7.10 10.61
CA GLU A 987 9.98 7.32 9.19
C GLU A 987 10.39 6.15 8.28
N GLU A 988 11.52 5.50 8.55
CA GLU A 988 11.92 4.27 7.85
C GLU A 988 10.96 3.12 8.13
N PHE A 989 10.48 2.97 9.36
CA PHE A 989 9.47 1.99 9.73
C PHE A 989 8.14 2.25 9.01
N VAL A 990 7.70 3.51 8.92
CA VAL A 990 6.47 3.89 8.19
C VAL A 990 6.62 3.57 6.70
N ARG A 991 7.73 3.94 6.06
CA ARG A 991 8.00 3.60 4.65
C ARG A 991 8.01 2.10 4.42
N HIS A 992 8.66 1.35 5.31
CA HIS A 992 8.65 -0.12 5.24
C HIS A 992 7.22 -0.68 5.34
N ARG A 993 6.39 -0.16 6.25
CA ARG A 993 4.99 -0.60 6.41
C ARG A 993 4.12 -0.21 5.21
N GLU A 994 4.43 0.90 4.53
CA GLU A 994 3.78 1.28 3.27
C GLU A 994 4.17 0.35 2.11
N GLU A 995 5.42 -0.10 2.05
CA GLU A 995 5.91 -1.01 1.01
C GLU A 995 5.42 -2.46 1.24
N PHE A 996 5.66 -3.00 2.43
CA PHE A 996 5.51 -4.44 2.74
C PHE A 996 4.30 -4.77 3.62
N GLY A 997 3.61 -3.78 4.15
CA GLY A 997 2.51 -3.99 5.09
C GLY A 997 3.03 -4.38 6.48
N ASP A 998 2.16 -5.03 7.26
CA ASP A 998 2.50 -5.49 8.61
C ASP A 998 3.18 -6.85 8.54
N VAL A 999 4.50 -6.87 8.69
CA VAL A 999 5.32 -8.09 8.66
C VAL A 999 5.43 -8.78 10.03
N SER A 1000 4.85 -8.21 11.09
CA SER A 1000 4.85 -8.81 12.43
C SER A 1000 4.04 -10.10 12.50
N VAL A 1001 3.05 -10.26 11.59
CA VAL A 1001 2.18 -11.44 11.49
C VAL A 1001 2.86 -12.68 10.90
N LEU A 1002 4.02 -12.52 10.26
CA LEU A 1002 4.79 -13.64 9.72
C LEU A 1002 5.41 -14.45 10.86
N ASP A 1003 5.53 -15.77 10.70
CA ASP A 1003 6.37 -16.58 11.58
C ASP A 1003 7.84 -16.17 11.43
N THR A 1004 8.62 -16.31 12.51
CA THR A 1004 10.01 -15.88 12.57
C THR A 1004 10.90 -16.55 11.52
N PRO A 1005 10.79 -17.87 11.28
CA PRO A 1005 11.50 -18.50 10.17
C PRO A 1005 11.19 -17.88 8.80
N THR A 1006 9.93 -17.57 8.49
CA THR A 1006 9.58 -16.91 7.22
C THR A 1006 10.10 -15.47 7.17
N PHE A 1007 10.04 -14.74 8.28
CA PHE A 1007 10.54 -13.37 8.35
C PHE A 1007 12.03 -13.26 8.02
N PHE A 1008 12.88 -14.15 8.57
CA PHE A 1008 14.33 -14.09 8.35
C PHE A 1008 14.82 -14.84 7.10
N TYR A 1009 14.11 -15.85 6.64
CA TYR A 1009 14.62 -16.77 5.61
C TYR A 1009 13.72 -16.91 4.38
N GLY A 1010 12.56 -16.25 4.34
CA GLY A 1010 11.61 -16.39 3.24
C GLY A 1010 10.99 -17.79 3.20
N LEU A 1011 10.80 -18.33 1.99
CA LEU A 1011 10.24 -19.67 1.76
C LEU A 1011 11.17 -20.55 0.93
N ARG A 1012 11.12 -21.87 1.17
CA ARG A 1012 11.68 -22.87 0.25
C ARG A 1012 10.74 -23.11 -0.92
N LEU A 1013 11.31 -23.55 -2.03
CA LEU A 1013 10.52 -24.03 -3.16
C LEU A 1013 9.57 -25.15 -2.71
N GLY A 1014 8.27 -24.97 -2.98
CA GLY A 1014 7.19 -25.87 -2.58
C GLY A 1014 6.71 -25.72 -1.12
N GLU A 1015 7.35 -24.88 -0.30
CA GLU A 1015 6.93 -24.65 1.09
C GLU A 1015 5.62 -23.85 1.14
N GLU A 1016 4.68 -24.35 1.93
CA GLU A 1016 3.40 -23.71 2.23
C GLU A 1016 3.40 -23.20 3.67
N ILE A 1017 2.87 -22.00 3.87
CA ILE A 1017 2.67 -21.39 5.18
C ILE A 1017 1.26 -20.81 5.29
N THR A 1018 0.79 -20.67 6.53
CA THR A 1018 -0.44 -19.96 6.88
C THR A 1018 -0.10 -18.67 7.62
N VAL A 1019 -0.64 -17.54 7.15
CA VAL A 1019 -0.43 -16.22 7.74
C VAL A 1019 -1.76 -15.60 8.15
N ASP A 1020 -1.97 -15.47 9.46
CA ASP A 1020 -3.18 -14.83 10.01
C ASP A 1020 -3.00 -13.31 10.03
N ILE A 1021 -3.75 -12.61 9.17
CA ILE A 1021 -3.65 -11.15 9.05
C ILE A 1021 -4.68 -10.42 9.92
N GLU A 1022 -5.83 -11.06 10.19
CA GLU A 1022 -6.90 -10.62 11.07
C GLU A 1022 -7.65 -11.86 11.59
N PRO A 1023 -8.36 -11.79 12.73
CA PRO A 1023 -9.25 -12.89 13.16
C PRO A 1023 -10.20 -13.32 12.04
N GLY A 1024 -10.15 -14.60 11.67
CA GLY A 1024 -10.94 -15.18 10.57
C GLY A 1024 -10.41 -14.91 9.16
N LYS A 1025 -9.21 -14.32 9.00
CA LYS A 1025 -8.57 -14.09 7.70
C LYS A 1025 -7.15 -14.65 7.69
N THR A 1026 -7.04 -15.84 7.11
CA THR A 1026 -5.76 -16.55 6.91
C THR A 1026 -5.37 -16.51 5.44
N LEU A 1027 -4.10 -16.24 5.17
CA LEU A 1027 -3.49 -16.38 3.86
C LEU A 1027 -2.71 -17.69 3.82
N MET A 1028 -3.08 -18.60 2.92
CA MET A 1028 -2.29 -19.76 2.55
C MET A 1028 -1.35 -19.33 1.43
N VAL A 1029 -0.04 -19.32 1.71
CA VAL A 1029 1.00 -18.88 0.79
C VAL A 1029 1.92 -20.06 0.51
N GLN A 1030 2.06 -20.42 -0.77
CA GLN A 1030 3.03 -21.41 -1.21
C GLN A 1030 4.00 -20.79 -2.21
N LEU A 1031 5.30 -21.04 -2.07
CA LEU A 1031 6.28 -20.64 -3.09
C LEU A 1031 6.34 -21.70 -4.21
N THR A 1032 5.91 -21.34 -5.42
CA THR A 1032 5.85 -22.25 -6.56
C THR A 1032 7.15 -22.27 -7.36
N SER A 1033 7.74 -21.10 -7.66
CA SER A 1033 9.03 -21.00 -8.36
C SER A 1033 9.67 -19.61 -8.24
N VAL A 1034 10.96 -19.52 -8.50
CA VAL A 1034 11.71 -18.27 -8.63
C VAL A 1034 12.29 -18.23 -10.04
N GLY A 1035 11.93 -17.22 -10.81
CA GLY A 1035 12.37 -17.04 -12.19
C GLY A 1035 13.85 -16.68 -12.30
N GLU A 1036 14.37 -16.79 -13.52
CA GLU A 1036 15.71 -16.35 -13.87
C GLU A 1036 15.88 -14.84 -13.75
N LEU A 1037 17.14 -14.40 -13.64
CA LEU A 1037 17.48 -12.99 -13.60
C LEU A 1037 17.19 -12.36 -14.96
N ARG A 1038 16.40 -11.29 -14.95
CA ARG A 1038 16.09 -10.49 -16.13
C ARG A 1038 17.18 -9.44 -16.38
N PRO A 1039 17.29 -8.90 -17.60
CA PRO A 1039 18.30 -7.88 -17.94
C PRO A 1039 18.23 -6.61 -17.10
N ASP A 1040 17.05 -6.27 -16.56
CA ASP A 1040 16.81 -5.14 -15.66
C ASP A 1040 17.27 -5.39 -14.20
N GLY A 1041 17.87 -6.55 -13.91
CA GLY A 1041 18.30 -6.92 -12.57
C GLY A 1041 17.19 -7.46 -11.67
N THR A 1042 16.01 -7.79 -12.21
CA THR A 1042 14.88 -8.33 -11.43
C THR A 1042 14.65 -9.83 -11.66
N ARG A 1043 13.95 -10.46 -10.72
CA ARG A 1043 13.41 -11.82 -10.84
C ARG A 1043 11.91 -11.79 -10.58
N VAL A 1044 11.19 -12.69 -11.24
CA VAL A 1044 9.78 -12.92 -10.90
C VAL A 1044 9.66 -14.11 -9.99
N VAL A 1045 9.02 -13.89 -8.84
CA VAL A 1045 8.74 -14.92 -7.85
C VAL A 1045 7.28 -15.33 -7.96
N TYR A 1046 7.03 -16.62 -8.14
CA TYR A 1046 5.71 -17.19 -8.33
C TYR A 1046 5.23 -17.84 -7.04
N PHE A 1047 4.06 -17.42 -6.58
CA PHE A 1047 3.39 -17.94 -5.40
C PHE A 1047 2.02 -18.50 -5.77
N GLU A 1048 1.51 -19.40 -4.93
CA GLU A 1048 0.09 -19.66 -4.81
C GLU A 1048 -0.43 -18.95 -3.55
N LEU A 1049 -1.49 -18.15 -3.70
CA LEU A 1049 -2.14 -17.43 -2.60
C LEU A 1049 -3.62 -17.81 -2.55
N ASN A 1050 -4.02 -18.54 -1.50
CA ASN A 1050 -5.38 -19.06 -1.31
C ASN A 1050 -5.91 -19.81 -2.55
N GLY A 1051 -5.13 -20.75 -3.09
CA GLY A 1051 -5.52 -21.54 -4.25
C GLY A 1051 -5.39 -20.82 -5.59
N THR A 1052 -4.65 -19.71 -5.68
CA THR A 1052 -4.54 -18.95 -6.94
C THR A 1052 -3.12 -18.47 -7.21
N PRO A 1053 -2.61 -18.63 -8.44
CA PRO A 1053 -1.29 -18.15 -8.81
C PRO A 1053 -1.18 -16.63 -8.68
N ARG A 1054 -0.04 -16.20 -8.16
CA ARG A 1054 0.40 -14.82 -8.01
C ARG A 1054 1.86 -14.75 -8.43
N GLU A 1055 2.23 -13.62 -9.01
CA GLU A 1055 3.62 -13.32 -9.29
C GLU A 1055 3.96 -11.95 -8.70
N VAL A 1056 5.18 -11.82 -8.20
CA VAL A 1056 5.75 -10.56 -7.72
C VAL A 1056 7.14 -10.38 -8.33
N THR A 1057 7.46 -9.16 -8.73
CA THR A 1057 8.78 -8.82 -9.28
C THR A 1057 9.65 -8.28 -8.16
N VAL A 1058 10.84 -8.87 -8.01
CA VAL A 1058 11.80 -8.56 -6.94
C VAL A 1058 13.13 -8.20 -7.57
N ARG A 1059 13.73 -7.09 -7.16
CA ARG A 1059 15.10 -6.73 -7.56
C ARG A 1059 16.10 -7.66 -6.88
N ASP A 1060 16.97 -8.30 -7.67
CA ASP A 1060 18.06 -9.12 -7.15
C ASP A 1060 19.24 -8.20 -6.82
N GLU A 1061 19.50 -7.99 -5.53
CA GLU A 1061 20.54 -7.07 -5.06
C GLU A 1061 21.96 -7.56 -5.40
N SER A 1062 22.12 -8.83 -5.80
CA SER A 1062 23.40 -9.39 -6.24
C SER A 1062 23.67 -9.21 -7.74
N ALA A 1063 22.67 -8.76 -8.51
CA ALA A 1063 22.80 -8.60 -9.95
C ALA A 1063 23.74 -7.42 -10.30
N GLN A 1064 24.74 -7.69 -11.15
CA GLN A 1064 25.44 -6.61 -11.87
C GLN A 1064 24.47 -6.07 -12.92
N VAL A 1065 23.96 -4.87 -12.69
CA VAL A 1065 22.97 -4.24 -13.56
C VAL A 1065 23.60 -4.00 -14.94
N LEU A 1066 23.14 -4.73 -15.95
CA LEU A 1066 23.59 -4.60 -17.35
C LEU A 1066 22.94 -3.42 -18.09
N VAL A 1067 21.83 -2.88 -17.54
CA VAL A 1067 21.05 -1.80 -18.16
C VAL A 1067 21.05 -0.58 -17.23
N GLN A 1068 21.69 0.51 -17.65
CA GLN A 1068 21.64 1.79 -16.93
C GLN A 1068 20.19 2.27 -16.82
N GLU A 1069 19.61 2.17 -15.63
CA GLU A 1069 18.35 2.83 -15.28
C GLU A 1069 18.58 4.35 -15.38
N ARG A 1070 17.82 5.05 -16.22
CA ARG A 1070 18.00 6.48 -16.45
C ARG A 1070 17.56 7.25 -15.22
N ARG A 1071 18.39 8.21 -14.80
CA ARG A 1071 18.07 9.13 -13.71
C ARG A 1071 16.74 9.82 -14.02
N LYS A 1072 15.80 9.86 -13.08
CA LYS A 1072 14.56 10.62 -13.22
C LYS A 1072 14.82 12.10 -12.89
N ALA A 1073 14.16 13.01 -13.61
CA ALA A 1073 14.26 14.45 -13.37
C ALA A 1073 13.63 14.83 -12.02
N ASN A 1074 14.31 15.64 -11.21
CA ASN A 1074 13.80 16.14 -9.95
C ASN A 1074 12.87 17.34 -10.20
N PRO A 1075 11.56 17.26 -9.89
CA PRO A 1075 10.61 18.35 -10.12
C PRO A 1075 10.94 19.64 -9.37
N VAL A 1076 11.73 19.55 -8.29
CA VAL A 1076 12.14 20.69 -7.46
C VAL A 1076 13.29 21.46 -8.11
N VAL A 1077 14.01 20.87 -9.06
CA VAL A 1077 15.14 21.47 -9.77
C VAL A 1077 14.66 21.94 -11.14
N PRO A 1078 14.40 23.24 -11.37
CA PRO A 1078 13.79 23.72 -12.61
C PRO A 1078 14.62 23.45 -13.87
N GLY A 1079 15.92 23.25 -13.72
CA GLY A 1079 16.85 22.95 -14.81
C GLY A 1079 16.90 21.48 -15.24
N GLU A 1080 16.27 20.56 -14.51
CA GLU A 1080 16.21 19.15 -14.88
C GLU A 1080 14.96 18.89 -15.73
N ILE A 1081 15.14 18.71 -17.04
CA ILE A 1081 14.02 18.52 -17.97
C ILE A 1081 13.74 17.02 -18.12
N GLY A 1082 12.57 16.59 -17.62
CA GLY A 1082 12.13 15.20 -17.70
C GLY A 1082 11.21 14.92 -18.89
N ALA A 1083 11.14 13.66 -19.32
CA ALA A 1083 10.15 13.18 -20.26
C ALA A 1083 8.74 13.25 -19.65
N THR A 1084 7.80 13.89 -20.35
CA THR A 1084 6.42 14.08 -19.87
C THR A 1084 5.57 12.83 -20.04
N MET A 1085 5.94 11.94 -20.95
CA MET A 1085 5.25 10.68 -21.22
C MET A 1085 6.24 9.65 -21.79
N PRO A 1086 5.94 8.34 -21.72
CA PRO A 1086 6.77 7.32 -22.36
C PRO A 1086 6.73 7.47 -23.87
N GLY A 1087 7.88 7.37 -24.52
CA GLY A 1087 8.00 7.58 -25.97
C GLY A 1087 9.40 7.31 -26.49
N LYS A 1088 9.69 7.78 -27.71
CA LYS A 1088 11.04 7.79 -28.28
C LYS A 1088 11.48 9.21 -28.55
N VAL A 1089 12.76 9.51 -28.38
CA VAL A 1089 13.34 10.79 -28.82
C VAL A 1089 13.44 10.75 -30.34
N SER A 1090 12.68 11.59 -31.05
CA SER A 1090 12.71 11.61 -32.51
C SER A 1090 13.84 12.49 -33.04
N LYS A 1091 14.10 13.62 -32.37
CA LYS A 1091 15.12 14.59 -32.79
C LYS A 1091 15.66 15.42 -31.64
N ILE A 1092 16.97 15.66 -31.61
CA ILE A 1092 17.61 16.56 -30.63
C ILE A 1092 18.06 17.83 -31.35
N MET A 1093 17.73 19.00 -30.79
CA MET A 1093 17.93 20.30 -31.46
C MET A 1093 19.03 21.16 -30.80
N VAL A 1094 19.61 20.70 -29.69
CA VAL A 1094 20.60 21.43 -28.88
C VAL A 1094 21.72 20.51 -28.44
N GLU A 1095 22.90 21.08 -28.20
CA GLU A 1095 24.09 20.40 -27.69
C GLU A 1095 24.54 20.98 -26.33
N PRO A 1096 25.27 20.21 -25.50
CA PRO A 1096 25.91 20.74 -24.31
C PRO A 1096 26.81 21.94 -24.62
N GLY A 1097 26.53 23.09 -23.98
CA GLY A 1097 27.21 24.37 -24.22
C GLY A 1097 26.37 25.40 -24.98
N ASP A 1098 25.20 25.03 -25.52
CA ASP A 1098 24.33 25.97 -26.21
C ASP A 1098 23.61 26.92 -25.25
N GLU A 1099 23.57 28.20 -25.60
CA GLU A 1099 22.68 29.19 -24.97
C GLU A 1099 21.30 29.15 -25.64
N VAL A 1100 20.26 28.92 -24.86
CA VAL A 1100 18.88 28.80 -25.34
C VAL A 1100 17.97 29.81 -24.64
N ARG A 1101 16.98 30.33 -25.37
CA ARG A 1101 15.97 31.27 -24.85
C ARG A 1101 14.71 30.53 -24.43
N ARG A 1102 13.96 31.10 -23.48
CA ARG A 1102 12.67 30.57 -23.06
C ARG A 1102 11.73 30.35 -24.25
N GLY A 1103 11.18 29.15 -24.37
CA GLY A 1103 10.29 28.74 -25.46
C GLY A 1103 11.02 28.16 -26.68
N GLU A 1104 12.36 28.21 -26.72
CA GLU A 1104 13.16 27.60 -27.78
C GLU A 1104 13.11 26.08 -27.70
N LEU A 1105 13.08 25.43 -28.87
CA LEU A 1105 12.97 23.97 -29.01
C LEU A 1105 14.27 23.29 -28.60
N LEU A 1106 14.18 22.37 -27.65
CA LEU A 1106 15.30 21.57 -27.16
C LEU A 1106 15.38 20.22 -27.86
N MET A 1107 14.26 19.51 -27.95
CA MET A 1107 14.15 18.22 -28.63
C MET A 1107 12.69 17.87 -28.93
N VAL A 1108 12.48 16.84 -29.75
CA VAL A 1108 11.17 16.30 -30.09
C VAL A 1108 11.10 14.85 -29.62
N THR A 1109 10.00 14.52 -28.96
CA THR A 1109 9.69 13.14 -28.52
C THR A 1109 8.44 12.66 -29.24
N GLU A 1110 8.42 11.40 -29.64
CA GLU A 1110 7.29 10.75 -30.29
C GLU A 1110 6.66 9.73 -29.34
N ALA A 1111 5.37 9.92 -29.06
CA ALA A 1111 4.56 8.98 -28.30
C ALA A 1111 3.21 8.81 -28.99
N MET A 1112 2.76 7.57 -29.20
CA MET A 1112 1.47 7.28 -29.84
C MET A 1112 1.25 7.99 -31.19
N LYS A 1113 2.30 8.12 -32.03
CA LYS A 1113 2.30 8.86 -33.33
C LYS A 1113 2.04 10.37 -33.19
N MET A 1114 2.12 10.90 -31.96
CA MET A 1114 2.10 12.33 -31.68
C MET A 1114 3.50 12.81 -31.36
N GLU A 1115 3.97 13.81 -32.09
CA GLU A 1115 5.22 14.50 -31.79
C GLU A 1115 4.97 15.57 -30.74
N THR A 1116 5.75 15.53 -29.67
CA THR A 1116 5.75 16.52 -28.59
C THR A 1116 7.08 17.26 -28.59
N ALA A 1117 7.03 18.55 -28.87
CA ALA A 1117 8.16 19.46 -28.80
C ALA A 1117 8.45 19.85 -27.34
N LEU A 1118 9.65 19.54 -26.86
CA LEU A 1118 10.14 20.00 -25.56
C LEU A 1118 10.83 21.35 -25.72
N GLN A 1119 10.42 22.32 -24.91
CA GLN A 1119 10.86 23.71 -24.98
C GLN A 1119 11.60 24.14 -23.70
N ALA A 1120 12.53 25.09 -23.85
CA ALA A 1120 13.27 25.69 -22.75
C ALA A 1120 12.33 26.44 -21.77
N PRO A 1121 12.33 26.10 -20.46
CA PRO A 1121 11.45 26.77 -19.49
C PRO A 1121 11.93 28.19 -19.11
N PHE A 1122 13.20 28.50 -19.32
CA PHE A 1122 13.83 29.79 -19.05
C PHE A 1122 15.09 29.97 -19.90
N ASP A 1123 15.60 31.21 -19.98
CA ASP A 1123 16.88 31.53 -20.63
C ASP A 1123 18.04 30.88 -19.85
N GLY A 1124 18.87 30.11 -20.53
CA GLY A 1124 19.85 29.26 -19.85
C GLY A 1124 20.89 28.64 -20.77
N LEU A 1125 21.91 28.05 -20.15
CA LEU A 1125 22.93 27.25 -20.82
C LEU A 1125 22.58 25.76 -20.67
N VAL A 1126 22.60 25.01 -21.78
CA VAL A 1126 22.46 23.55 -21.76
C VAL A 1126 23.76 22.96 -21.20
N ARG A 1127 23.68 22.26 -20.06
CA ARG A 1127 24.83 21.63 -19.40
C ARG A 1127 25.08 20.21 -19.88
N GLU A 1128 24.01 19.43 -19.97
CA GLU A 1128 24.09 18.02 -20.32
C GLU A 1128 22.88 17.62 -21.16
N VAL A 1129 23.11 16.79 -22.17
CA VAL A 1129 22.06 16.07 -22.91
C VAL A 1129 22.29 14.59 -22.65
N LEU A 1130 21.34 13.93 -21.99
CA LEU A 1130 21.49 12.58 -21.42
C LEU A 1130 20.81 11.49 -22.27
N VAL A 1131 20.28 11.87 -23.43
CA VAL A 1131 19.60 11.00 -24.38
C VAL A 1131 20.13 11.17 -25.79
N LYS A 1132 19.94 10.17 -26.64
CA LYS A 1132 20.24 10.19 -28.07
C LYS A 1132 18.97 10.07 -28.90
N GLU A 1133 19.03 10.46 -30.16
CA GLU A 1133 17.94 10.19 -31.10
C GLU A 1133 17.66 8.68 -31.18
N LEU A 1134 16.37 8.33 -31.30
CA LEU A 1134 15.80 6.98 -31.27
C LEU A 1134 15.79 6.28 -29.91
N ASP A 1135 16.35 6.90 -28.86
CA ASP A 1135 16.29 6.35 -27.51
C ASP A 1135 14.85 6.27 -27.01
N SER A 1136 14.53 5.16 -26.35
CA SER A 1136 13.25 5.02 -25.64
C SER A 1136 13.35 5.68 -24.27
N VAL A 1137 12.34 6.47 -23.92
CA VAL A 1137 12.26 7.21 -22.65
C VAL A 1137 10.97 6.86 -21.94
N GLU A 1138 11.03 6.73 -20.62
CA GLU A 1138 9.85 6.59 -19.77
C GLU A 1138 9.42 7.95 -19.21
N ALA A 1139 8.17 8.06 -18.74
CA ALA A 1139 7.75 9.23 -17.99
C ALA A 1139 8.70 9.50 -16.81
N GLY A 1140 9.11 10.76 -16.68
CA GLY A 1140 10.02 11.26 -15.67
C GLY A 1140 11.51 11.04 -15.95
N ASP A 1141 11.91 10.34 -17.01
CA ASP A 1141 13.34 10.20 -17.35
C ASP A 1141 13.98 11.55 -17.61
N LEU A 1142 15.14 11.82 -17.01
CA LEU A 1142 15.91 13.04 -17.21
C LEU A 1142 16.50 13.04 -18.63
N LEU A 1143 16.09 14.03 -19.43
CA LEU A 1143 16.49 14.15 -20.83
C LEU A 1143 17.68 15.08 -21.00
N LEU A 1144 17.65 16.24 -20.34
CA LEU A 1144 18.74 17.22 -20.37
C LEU A 1144 18.73 18.10 -19.10
N VAL A 1145 19.87 18.74 -18.82
CA VAL A 1145 20.07 19.66 -17.70
C VAL A 1145 20.40 21.06 -18.23
N MET A 1146 19.72 22.07 -17.70
CA MET A 1146 19.94 23.49 -17.99
C MET A 1146 20.29 24.27 -16.73
N GLU A 1147 21.16 25.27 -16.87
CA GLU A 1147 21.42 26.27 -15.82
C GLU A 1147 20.94 27.64 -16.26
N LYS A 1148 20.37 28.41 -15.35
CA LYS A 1148 20.05 29.82 -15.62
C LYS A 1148 21.34 30.60 -15.82
N VAL A 1149 21.41 31.38 -16.89
CA VAL A 1149 22.43 32.41 -17.01
C VAL A 1149 22.11 33.46 -15.93
N ALA A 1150 22.98 33.59 -14.93
CA ALA A 1150 22.87 34.65 -13.94
C ALA A 1150 23.03 35.99 -14.67
N GLY A 1151 21.99 36.82 -14.63
CA GLY A 1151 22.07 38.17 -15.13
C GLY A 1151 23.19 38.94 -14.45
N GLN A 1152 23.95 39.66 -15.27
CA GLN A 1152 24.51 40.96 -14.90
C GLN A 1152 23.42 41.88 -14.36
#